data_AF-A0A660YN21-F1
#
_entry.id   AF-A0A660YN21-F1
#
_cell.length_a   1.000
_cell.length_b   1.000
_cell.length_c   1.000
_cell.angle_alpha   90.00
_cell.angle_beta   90.00
_cell.angle_gamma   90.00
#
_symmetry.space_group_name_H-M   'P 1'
#
loop_
_entity.id
_entity.type
_entity.pdbx_description
1 polymer ?
#
loop_
_entity_poly.entity_id
_entity_poly.type
_entity_poly.pdbx_seq_one_letter_code
_entity_poly.pdbx_strand_id
1 'polypeptide(L)'
;MPANTWTSEKINLLKEIFETSSKKKIMDTIPGSWTNIRKKARDLGLKRDPKLIYEDRVNRKPRHDSLQPKEIDLLKKIYENNSKKDILKQINRPWHLITKQARKFNLKRNSDLINEDRKKRGPRKDSYNQKEINLLKTIYEDNTKEFILKEFKKAGFNRSWKSIHLTAKSLGLSRNPEIIKQEMINGSSRAHCETQWTEKEDHLLKLIYPNNSKKDICSGFPERTWKAIRERAIKLGLSRSLEIVNNDRQRHLKENLGVNSTWQLNKVKEKSCQTNLDKRGVKYPTQSSEVKERVKRTVQEKYGVDNVFQSEKIKEKIKQTNIERYGFPNPNQNSEIREKSYYTSKLNNSFSTSDEEVNFHEYVSLFDPNVESHVLHPVIRHVMDFYMPRYNLWVQYDGAYWHGKEKRKNDSSARAEKIKINMQNDKIQNENIPNLIRFWSDDVDEAIKKGTILEIIKTKIDEKKMCNFNAHQYIKKQEFLENDLKNLDFDPFQLKASSFEFNFEKINKELVDFILKYEWLGSLGVTPKWSFTARYKGNLAGVIFINEPTSYSKLLGQNTMKYEALIQRGATISWAPKNLGSKLLTFACKWMINNTDKRLFIGYGDPKALEIGTIYQACNFEYLGNNFGTSFLYRHPLIKNNRTFSSQSLNRTSAFKKWCKTNNITPKKDWFKENGFKNLQTIPEGIKNAWKNWKKKILSEAQIFLTERKHKYVLLLGKNKREYKELKNLKTYICKPYPKRNEEYTSECIIDSNIIAKLPQPATIQTGTKFHSTKNRKTPEKLDYIIKNYQNKTQKELAQTLNETKRWVNSQIRQLQKGGSLVTKNPVGSTKSRKNSEKIQFIIDNYNKLTKKEIAKNLNETERWVKKTISDLIGKKLIISKISFPENLIKESNWLPEIKDRLFELRHKYLKTNSQICEILKKEFNFSVNPPALQFWAKKFNCKGKNKQEWMTKYLTKDLIIKLRSEKYRIIDITKYIEKKYGIYISSDLISLHIKKLNLQ
;
A
#
# COMPACT_ATOMS: atom_id res chain seq x y z
N MET A 1 -22.08 -32.20 -50.85
CA MET A 1 -21.68 -32.50 -49.45
C MET A 1 -22.12 -31.38 -48.52
N PRO A 2 -22.61 -31.66 -47.29
CA PRO A 2 -23.14 -30.63 -46.42
C PRO A 2 -22.05 -29.61 -46.04
N ALA A 3 -22.32 -28.32 -46.26
CA ALA A 3 -21.37 -27.22 -46.07
C ALA A 3 -20.82 -27.04 -44.63
N ASN A 4 -21.21 -27.91 -43.69
CA ASN A 4 -20.88 -27.83 -42.27
C ASN A 4 -20.01 -28.97 -41.73
N THR A 5 -19.57 -29.92 -42.57
CA THR A 5 -18.66 -31.00 -42.13
C THR A 5 -17.19 -30.62 -42.29
N TRP A 6 -16.41 -30.83 -41.22
CA TRP A 6 -14.97 -30.54 -41.12
C TRP A 6 -14.16 -31.81 -41.38
N THR A 7 -13.61 -31.95 -42.59
CA THR A 7 -12.67 -33.03 -42.94
C THR A 7 -11.25 -32.71 -42.46
N SER A 8 -10.41 -33.73 -42.34
CA SER A 8 -9.00 -33.59 -41.91
C SER A 8 -8.21 -32.62 -42.78
N GLU A 9 -8.44 -32.63 -44.09
CA GLU A 9 -7.85 -31.70 -45.05
C GLU A 9 -8.28 -30.24 -44.80
N LYS A 10 -9.57 -29.98 -44.57
CA LYS A 10 -10.06 -28.63 -44.23
C LYS A 10 -9.48 -28.11 -42.93
N ILE A 11 -9.23 -28.99 -41.97
CA ILE A 11 -8.62 -28.63 -40.68
C ILE A 11 -7.14 -28.27 -40.86
N ASN A 12 -6.41 -29.03 -41.68
CA ASN A 12 -5.00 -28.75 -41.96
C ASN A 12 -4.84 -27.45 -42.77
N LEU A 13 -5.66 -27.26 -43.81
CA LEU A 13 -5.68 -26.03 -44.58
C LEU A 13 -6.01 -24.82 -43.69
N LEU A 14 -6.98 -24.96 -42.77
CA LEU A 14 -7.29 -23.92 -41.79
C LEU A 14 -6.11 -23.59 -40.88
N LYS A 15 -5.35 -24.59 -40.40
CA LYS A 15 -4.17 -24.35 -39.55
C LYS A 15 -3.09 -23.56 -40.28
N GLU A 16 -2.90 -23.85 -41.57
CA GLU A 16 -1.87 -23.21 -42.40
C GLU A 16 -2.20 -21.74 -42.71
N ILE A 17 -3.44 -21.46 -43.13
CA ILE A 17 -3.80 -20.15 -43.66
C ILE A 17 -4.38 -19.19 -42.62
N PHE A 18 -4.95 -19.70 -41.51
CA PHE A 18 -5.77 -18.86 -40.62
C PHE A 18 -4.96 -17.79 -39.91
N GLU A 19 -3.69 -18.02 -39.57
CA GLU A 19 -2.88 -17.05 -38.81
C GLU A 19 -2.36 -15.90 -39.69
N THR A 20 -2.05 -16.19 -40.96
CA THR A 20 -1.30 -15.33 -41.88
C THR A 20 -2.12 -14.72 -43.02
N SER A 21 -3.35 -15.19 -43.25
CA SER A 21 -4.19 -14.72 -44.37
C SER A 21 -5.33 -13.79 -43.95
N SER A 22 -5.76 -12.92 -44.87
CA SER A 22 -6.91 -12.02 -44.67
C SER A 22 -8.24 -12.79 -44.61
N LYS A 23 -9.29 -12.21 -44.02
CA LYS A 23 -10.61 -12.88 -43.93
C LYS A 23 -11.13 -13.28 -45.31
N LYS A 24 -10.95 -12.42 -46.32
CA LYS A 24 -11.41 -12.67 -47.69
C LYS A 24 -10.74 -13.92 -48.24
N LYS A 25 -9.39 -13.98 -48.19
CA LYS A 25 -8.61 -15.11 -48.68
C LYS A 25 -8.99 -16.43 -47.98
N ILE A 26 -9.25 -16.40 -46.67
CA ILE A 26 -9.69 -17.59 -45.91
C ILE A 26 -11.09 -18.07 -46.32
N MET A 27 -12.02 -17.14 -46.57
CA MET A 27 -13.38 -17.49 -47.01
C MET A 27 -13.42 -17.98 -48.46
N ASP A 28 -12.50 -17.51 -49.30
CA ASP A 28 -12.39 -17.93 -50.69
C ASP A 28 -11.76 -19.33 -50.81
N THR A 29 -10.86 -19.70 -49.87
CA THR A 29 -10.21 -21.02 -49.84
C THR A 29 -10.97 -22.08 -49.04
N ILE A 30 -11.64 -21.72 -47.95
CA ILE A 30 -12.39 -22.67 -47.12
C ILE A 30 -13.89 -22.42 -47.31
N PRO A 31 -14.62 -23.31 -48.00
CA PRO A 31 -16.04 -23.14 -48.22
C PRO A 31 -16.81 -23.27 -46.91
N GLY A 32 -17.51 -22.19 -46.52
CA GLY A 32 -18.34 -22.14 -45.32
C GLY A 32 -18.55 -20.72 -44.78
N SER A 33 -19.45 -20.57 -43.81
CA SER A 33 -19.65 -19.26 -43.18
C SER A 33 -18.45 -18.88 -42.31
N TRP A 34 -18.05 -17.61 -42.34
CA TRP A 34 -16.98 -17.08 -41.47
C TRP A 34 -17.21 -17.41 -39.98
N THR A 35 -18.47 -17.45 -39.56
CA THR A 35 -18.87 -17.77 -38.19
C THR A 35 -18.50 -19.20 -37.81
N ASN A 36 -18.71 -20.16 -38.71
CA ASN A 36 -18.35 -21.57 -38.51
C ASN A 36 -16.83 -21.76 -38.56
N ILE A 37 -16.14 -21.14 -39.52
CA ILE A 37 -14.67 -21.19 -39.64
C ILE A 37 -14.00 -20.62 -38.39
N ARG A 38 -14.45 -19.45 -37.93
CA ARG A 38 -13.93 -18.81 -36.71
C ARG A 38 -14.25 -19.59 -35.44
N LYS A 39 -15.37 -20.31 -35.39
CA LYS A 39 -15.72 -21.19 -34.27
C LYS A 39 -14.74 -22.37 -34.24
N LYS A 40 -14.55 -23.07 -35.36
CA LYS A 40 -13.62 -24.21 -35.43
C LYS A 40 -12.16 -23.79 -35.16
N ALA A 41 -11.70 -22.67 -35.69
CA ALA A 41 -10.35 -22.15 -35.41
C ALA A 41 -10.15 -21.85 -33.91
N ARG A 42 -11.19 -21.38 -33.21
CA ARG A 42 -11.16 -21.16 -31.76
C ARG A 42 -11.10 -22.48 -31.00
N ASP A 43 -11.88 -23.47 -31.43
CA ASP A 43 -11.87 -24.81 -30.83
C ASP A 43 -10.50 -25.50 -31.02
N LEU A 44 -9.78 -25.15 -32.10
CA LEU A 44 -8.40 -25.60 -32.39
C LEU A 44 -7.31 -24.70 -31.78
N GLY A 45 -7.66 -23.62 -31.07
CA GLY A 45 -6.71 -22.73 -30.41
C GLY A 45 -5.92 -21.76 -31.29
N LEU A 46 -6.25 -21.64 -32.58
CA LEU A 46 -5.53 -20.81 -33.56
C LEU A 46 -5.82 -19.31 -33.36
N LYS A 47 -4.81 -18.45 -33.58
CA LYS A 47 -4.94 -16.99 -33.42
C LYS A 47 -4.50 -16.23 -34.67
N ARG A 48 -5.32 -15.27 -35.09
CA ARG A 48 -5.01 -14.39 -36.23
C ARG A 48 -4.08 -13.25 -35.87
N ASP A 49 -3.21 -12.88 -36.81
CA ASP A 49 -2.38 -11.67 -36.71
C ASP A 49 -3.26 -10.41 -36.46
N PRO A 50 -2.98 -9.63 -35.39
CA PRO A 50 -3.64 -8.37 -35.11
C PRO A 50 -3.66 -7.36 -36.26
N LYS A 51 -2.62 -7.30 -37.10
CA LYS A 51 -2.55 -6.38 -38.26
C LYS A 51 -3.60 -6.73 -39.31
N LEU A 52 -3.72 -8.00 -39.68
CA LEU A 52 -4.74 -8.49 -40.61
C LEU A 52 -6.16 -8.26 -40.07
N ILE A 53 -6.35 -8.37 -38.74
CA ILE A 53 -7.64 -8.10 -38.08
C ILE A 53 -8.00 -6.61 -38.20
N TYR A 54 -7.01 -5.73 -38.13
CA TYR A 54 -7.19 -4.30 -38.30
C TYR A 54 -7.52 -3.95 -39.75
N GLU A 55 -6.76 -4.47 -40.72
CA GLU A 55 -7.00 -4.28 -42.16
C GLU A 55 -8.41 -4.78 -42.58
N ASP A 56 -8.82 -5.97 -42.15
CA ASP A 56 -10.18 -6.47 -42.40
C ASP A 56 -11.29 -5.62 -41.76
N ARG A 57 -10.95 -4.82 -40.74
CA ARG A 57 -11.90 -3.93 -40.07
C ARG A 57 -12.01 -2.60 -40.81
N VAL A 58 -10.89 -2.10 -41.34
CA VAL A 58 -10.82 -0.88 -42.15
C VAL A 58 -11.47 -1.11 -43.52
N ASN A 59 -11.29 -2.29 -44.12
CA ASN A 59 -11.87 -2.66 -45.42
C ASN A 59 -13.35 -3.08 -45.37
N ARG A 60 -14.05 -2.88 -44.24
CA ARG A 60 -15.51 -3.09 -44.18
C ARG A 60 -16.22 -1.94 -44.88
N LYS A 61 -17.04 -2.24 -45.89
CA LYS A 61 -18.01 -1.28 -46.42
C LYS A 61 -18.81 -0.66 -45.24
N PRO A 62 -19.02 0.66 -45.20
CA PRO A 62 -19.74 1.31 -44.13
C PRO A 62 -21.16 0.74 -44.00
N ARG A 63 -21.65 0.58 -42.77
CA ARG A 63 -23.00 0.06 -42.51
C ARG A 63 -24.04 1.10 -42.96
N HIS A 64 -24.94 0.69 -43.84
CA HIS A 64 -26.14 1.42 -44.28
C HIS A 64 -27.21 1.60 -43.17
N ASP A 65 -26.81 1.86 -41.92
CA ASP A 65 -27.72 1.81 -40.76
C ASP A 65 -28.30 3.18 -40.37
N SER A 66 -27.92 4.27 -41.04
CA SER A 66 -28.40 5.63 -40.76
C SER A 66 -28.78 6.38 -42.03
N LEU A 67 -29.97 6.99 -42.01
CA LEU A 67 -30.41 7.93 -43.03
C LEU A 67 -29.47 9.14 -43.06
N GLN A 68 -29.07 9.57 -44.25
CA GLN A 68 -28.29 10.77 -44.48
C GLN A 68 -29.08 12.01 -44.08
N PRO A 69 -28.43 13.14 -43.75
CA PRO A 69 -29.12 14.38 -43.36
C PRO A 69 -30.20 14.82 -44.35
N LYS A 70 -29.90 14.74 -45.67
CA LYS A 70 -30.86 15.04 -46.74
C LYS A 70 -32.07 14.09 -46.75
N GLU A 71 -31.86 12.80 -46.46
CA GLU A 71 -32.93 11.81 -46.36
C GLU A 71 -33.79 12.03 -45.09
N ILE A 72 -33.19 12.55 -44.01
CA ILE A 72 -33.90 12.89 -42.76
C ILE A 72 -34.78 14.13 -42.97
N ASP A 73 -34.29 15.15 -43.67
CA ASP A 73 -35.07 16.35 -43.96
C ASP A 73 -36.20 16.04 -44.94
N LEU A 74 -35.96 15.17 -45.92
CA LEU A 74 -37.01 14.64 -46.78
C LEU A 74 -38.04 13.84 -45.97
N LEU A 75 -37.60 12.95 -45.07
CA LEU A 75 -38.48 12.17 -44.18
C LEU A 75 -39.40 13.07 -43.35
N LYS A 76 -38.89 14.16 -42.76
CA LYS A 76 -39.71 15.11 -42.00
C LYS A 76 -40.83 15.74 -42.84
N LYS A 77 -40.58 16.00 -44.12
CA LYS A 77 -41.58 16.59 -45.03
C LYS A 77 -42.62 15.57 -45.50
N ILE A 78 -42.22 14.32 -45.76
CA ILE A 78 -43.08 13.37 -46.46
C ILE A 78 -43.80 12.37 -45.55
N TYR A 79 -43.31 12.12 -44.33
CA TYR A 79 -43.75 10.98 -43.52
C TYR A 79 -45.19 11.07 -43.00
N GLU A 80 -45.71 12.29 -42.79
CA GLU A 80 -47.03 12.52 -42.19
C GLU A 80 -48.18 12.27 -43.18
N ASN A 81 -48.01 12.70 -44.42
CA ASN A 81 -49.07 12.82 -45.43
C ASN A 81 -48.98 11.84 -46.60
N ASN A 82 -47.97 10.95 -46.63
CA ASN A 82 -47.80 10.00 -47.74
C ASN A 82 -48.06 8.54 -47.34
N SER A 83 -48.50 7.74 -48.31
CA SER A 83 -48.69 6.30 -48.11
C SER A 83 -47.35 5.58 -47.89
N LYS A 84 -47.38 4.37 -47.30
CA LYS A 84 -46.15 3.56 -47.14
C LYS A 84 -45.44 3.32 -48.47
N LYS A 85 -46.20 3.15 -49.57
CA LYS A 85 -45.67 2.86 -50.89
C LYS A 85 -44.86 4.05 -51.42
N ASP A 86 -45.38 5.27 -51.25
CA ASP A 86 -44.76 6.48 -51.77
C ASP A 86 -43.51 6.87 -50.97
N ILE A 87 -43.56 6.72 -49.64
CA ILE A 87 -42.40 6.94 -48.77
C ILE A 87 -41.26 5.98 -49.11
N LEU A 88 -41.56 4.71 -49.41
CA LEU A 88 -40.56 3.73 -49.82
C LEU A 88 -39.96 4.05 -51.20
N LYS A 89 -40.77 4.56 -52.13
CA LYS A 89 -40.31 4.96 -53.46
C LYS A 89 -39.37 6.17 -53.40
N GLN A 90 -39.63 7.13 -52.51
CA GLN A 90 -38.85 8.37 -52.40
C GLN A 90 -37.57 8.23 -51.56
N ILE A 91 -37.61 7.48 -50.45
CA ILE A 91 -36.45 7.36 -49.54
C ILE A 91 -35.56 6.15 -49.89
N ASN A 92 -36.05 5.19 -50.69
CA ASN A 92 -35.32 3.99 -51.13
C ASN A 92 -34.54 3.28 -49.99
N ARG A 93 -35.17 3.18 -48.81
CA ARG A 93 -34.66 2.47 -47.63
C ARG A 93 -35.71 1.48 -47.09
N PRO A 94 -35.31 0.41 -46.40
CA PRO A 94 -36.26 -0.54 -45.84
C PRO A 94 -37.15 0.09 -44.76
N TRP A 95 -38.44 -0.24 -44.78
CA TRP A 95 -39.49 0.37 -43.94
C TRP A 95 -39.18 0.40 -42.43
N HIS A 96 -38.50 -0.62 -41.91
CA HIS A 96 -38.16 -0.68 -40.49
C HIS A 96 -37.13 0.37 -40.07
N LEU A 97 -36.24 0.82 -40.98
CA LEU A 97 -35.29 1.91 -40.70
C LEU A 97 -35.99 3.27 -40.72
N ILE A 98 -36.86 3.48 -41.70
CA ILE A 98 -37.67 4.70 -41.85
C ILE A 98 -38.55 4.90 -40.60
N THR A 99 -39.30 3.87 -40.18
CA THR A 99 -40.15 3.93 -38.98
C THR A 99 -39.35 4.11 -37.69
N LYS A 100 -38.16 3.51 -37.58
CA LYS A 100 -37.27 3.71 -36.43
C LYS A 100 -36.77 5.15 -36.35
N GLN A 101 -36.43 5.77 -37.48
CA GLN A 101 -35.97 7.15 -37.53
C GLN A 101 -37.12 8.14 -37.30
N ALA A 102 -38.30 7.88 -37.86
CA ALA A 102 -39.49 8.69 -37.63
C ALA A 102 -39.88 8.72 -36.14
N ARG A 103 -39.81 7.58 -35.43
CA ARG A 103 -40.00 7.53 -33.97
C ARG A 103 -38.99 8.37 -33.20
N LYS A 104 -37.73 8.45 -33.68
CA LYS A 104 -36.69 9.28 -33.05
C LYS A 104 -37.03 10.77 -33.13
N PHE A 105 -37.70 11.19 -34.20
CA PHE A 105 -38.16 12.57 -34.41
C PHE A 105 -39.64 12.78 -34.06
N ASN A 106 -40.27 11.79 -33.43
CA ASN A 106 -41.66 11.84 -32.98
C ASN A 106 -42.70 12.13 -34.10
N LEU A 107 -42.38 11.77 -35.35
CA LEU A 107 -43.27 11.95 -36.50
C LEU A 107 -44.37 10.89 -36.48
N LYS A 108 -45.63 11.32 -36.62
CA LYS A 108 -46.81 10.44 -36.75
C LYS A 108 -47.32 10.48 -38.19
N ARG A 109 -47.94 9.39 -38.64
CA ARG A 109 -48.57 9.32 -39.96
C ARG A 109 -50.08 9.36 -39.79
N ASN A 110 -50.78 9.98 -40.73
CA ASN A 110 -52.24 10.06 -40.73
C ASN A 110 -52.88 8.66 -40.55
N SER A 111 -53.86 8.56 -39.64
CA SER A 111 -54.59 7.35 -39.28
C SER A 111 -55.30 6.70 -40.48
N ASP A 112 -55.79 7.50 -41.42
CA ASP A 112 -56.56 7.01 -42.55
C ASP A 112 -55.66 6.27 -43.54
N LEU A 113 -54.47 6.83 -43.82
CA LEU A 113 -53.40 6.18 -44.59
C LEU A 113 -52.88 4.90 -43.89
N ILE A 114 -52.91 4.84 -42.56
CA ILE A 114 -52.61 3.61 -41.80
C ILE A 114 -53.69 2.55 -41.97
N ASN A 115 -54.96 2.95 -42.00
CA ASN A 115 -56.08 2.04 -42.14
C ASN A 115 -56.20 1.50 -43.57
N GLU A 116 -55.90 2.29 -44.60
CA GLU A 116 -55.80 1.82 -45.99
C GLU A 116 -54.67 0.80 -46.20
N ASP A 117 -53.48 1.08 -45.63
CA ASP A 117 -52.36 0.13 -45.64
C ASP A 117 -52.70 -1.19 -44.92
N ARG A 118 -53.64 -1.16 -43.96
CA ARG A 118 -54.13 -2.35 -43.22
C ARG A 118 -55.16 -3.14 -44.03
N LYS A 119 -56.08 -2.49 -44.76
CA LYS A 119 -57.08 -3.17 -45.61
C LYS A 119 -56.43 -4.08 -46.67
N LYS A 120 -55.28 -3.69 -47.22
CA LYS A 120 -54.53 -4.49 -48.21
C LYS A 120 -53.88 -5.77 -47.68
N ARG A 121 -53.88 -6.04 -46.36
CA ARG A 121 -53.11 -7.14 -45.74
C ARG A 121 -53.87 -8.47 -45.52
N GLY A 122 -55.17 -8.55 -45.81
CA GLY A 122 -55.99 -9.74 -45.55
C GLY A 122 -56.13 -10.11 -44.06
N PRO A 123 -57.00 -11.07 -43.68
CA PRO A 123 -57.15 -11.51 -42.30
C PRO A 123 -55.87 -12.20 -41.78
N ARG A 124 -55.59 -12.04 -40.48
CA ARG A 124 -54.38 -12.60 -39.85
C ARG A 124 -54.42 -14.13 -39.90
N LYS A 125 -53.28 -14.75 -40.19
CA LYS A 125 -53.07 -16.21 -40.10
C LYS A 125 -53.42 -16.81 -38.73
N ASP A 126 -53.64 -16.02 -37.69
CA ASP A 126 -53.81 -16.47 -36.29
C ASP A 126 -55.28 -16.54 -35.82
N SER A 127 -56.25 -16.11 -36.63
CA SER A 127 -57.67 -16.22 -36.27
C SER A 127 -58.19 -17.65 -36.51
N TYR A 128 -58.79 -18.26 -35.47
CA TYR A 128 -59.43 -19.57 -35.56
C TYR A 128 -60.84 -19.43 -36.15
N ASN A 129 -61.19 -20.28 -37.11
CA ASN A 129 -62.53 -20.31 -37.68
C ASN A 129 -63.48 -21.17 -36.80
N GLN A 130 -64.80 -21.03 -36.98
CA GLN A 130 -65.77 -21.71 -36.11
C GLN A 130 -65.67 -23.24 -36.19
N LYS A 131 -65.27 -23.78 -37.35
CA LYS A 131 -65.04 -25.23 -37.56
C LYS A 131 -63.82 -25.72 -36.75
N GLU A 132 -62.74 -24.94 -36.71
CA GLU A 132 -61.55 -25.22 -35.89
C GLU A 132 -61.87 -25.18 -34.39
N ILE A 133 -62.72 -24.24 -33.96
CA ILE A 133 -63.14 -24.12 -32.55
C ILE A 133 -64.02 -25.31 -32.13
N ASN A 134 -64.97 -25.71 -32.99
CA ASN A 134 -65.85 -26.84 -32.69
C ASN A 134 -65.06 -28.16 -32.65
N LEU A 135 -64.12 -28.37 -33.59
CA LEU A 135 -63.21 -29.51 -33.57
C LEU A 135 -62.33 -29.50 -32.31
N LEU A 136 -61.87 -28.33 -31.87
CA LEU A 136 -61.08 -28.21 -30.65
C LEU A 136 -61.89 -28.61 -29.41
N LYS A 137 -63.14 -28.17 -29.30
CA LYS A 137 -64.01 -28.52 -28.16
C LYS A 137 -64.25 -30.02 -28.04
N THR A 138 -64.40 -30.73 -29.16
CA THR A 138 -64.71 -32.17 -29.12
C THR A 138 -63.51 -33.05 -28.81
N ILE A 139 -62.32 -32.72 -29.32
CA ILE A 139 -61.16 -33.62 -29.21
C ILE A 139 -60.19 -33.27 -28.09
N TYR A 140 -60.28 -32.07 -27.49
CA TYR A 140 -59.20 -31.56 -26.65
C TYR A 140 -59.15 -32.16 -25.24
N GLU A 141 -60.27 -32.55 -24.63
CA GLU A 141 -60.29 -32.94 -23.21
C GLU A 141 -59.68 -34.33 -22.95
N ASP A 142 -60.04 -35.34 -23.75
CA ASP A 142 -59.71 -36.75 -23.48
C ASP A 142 -58.65 -37.37 -24.40
N ASN A 143 -57.91 -36.57 -25.19
CA ASN A 143 -56.94 -37.10 -26.14
C ASN A 143 -55.51 -36.62 -25.92
N THR A 144 -54.54 -37.34 -26.51
CA THR A 144 -53.12 -36.99 -26.49
C THR A 144 -52.79 -35.82 -27.42
N LYS A 145 -51.72 -35.08 -27.11
CA LYS A 145 -51.18 -33.98 -27.93
C LYS A 145 -50.95 -34.43 -29.37
N GLU A 146 -50.42 -35.64 -29.55
CA GLU A 146 -50.10 -36.20 -30.87
C GLU A 146 -51.37 -36.51 -31.66
N PHE A 147 -52.39 -37.05 -30.98
CA PHE A 147 -53.70 -37.30 -31.58
C PHE A 147 -54.38 -35.99 -32.01
N ILE A 148 -54.41 -34.98 -31.14
CA ILE A 148 -55.02 -33.67 -31.44
C ILE A 148 -54.35 -33.00 -32.64
N LEU A 149 -53.00 -33.06 -32.74
CA LEU A 149 -52.28 -32.53 -33.90
C LEU A 149 -52.57 -33.31 -35.19
N LYS A 150 -52.73 -34.63 -35.10
CA LYS A 150 -53.05 -35.50 -36.24
C LYS A 150 -54.46 -35.23 -36.77
N GLU A 151 -55.45 -35.07 -35.89
CA GLU A 151 -56.83 -34.78 -36.26
C GLU A 151 -57.00 -33.36 -36.83
N PHE A 152 -56.33 -32.35 -36.26
CA PHE A 152 -56.29 -31.01 -36.87
C PHE A 152 -55.69 -31.06 -38.29
N LYS A 153 -54.64 -31.86 -38.50
CA LYS A 153 -54.01 -32.02 -39.82
C LYS A 153 -54.92 -32.77 -40.81
N LYS A 154 -55.64 -33.80 -40.37
CA LYS A 154 -56.63 -34.52 -41.20
C LYS A 154 -57.80 -33.63 -41.62
N ALA A 155 -58.28 -32.76 -40.74
CA ALA A 155 -59.32 -31.78 -41.02
C ALA A 155 -58.85 -30.61 -41.92
N GLY A 156 -57.59 -30.63 -42.40
CA GLY A 156 -57.02 -29.62 -43.29
C GLY A 156 -56.47 -28.38 -42.56
N PHE A 157 -56.42 -28.37 -41.24
CA PHE A 157 -55.98 -27.22 -40.44
C PHE A 157 -54.53 -27.38 -39.98
N ASN A 158 -53.63 -26.55 -40.53
CA ASN A 158 -52.20 -26.59 -40.17
C ASN A 158 -51.89 -25.61 -39.02
N ARG A 159 -52.11 -26.05 -37.77
CA ARG A 159 -51.90 -25.25 -36.56
C ARG A 159 -50.80 -25.84 -35.67
N SER A 160 -49.96 -24.98 -35.08
CA SER A 160 -48.95 -25.42 -34.11
C SER A 160 -49.58 -25.76 -32.76
N TRP A 161 -48.98 -26.68 -32.01
CA TRP A 161 -49.45 -27.07 -30.68
C TRP A 161 -49.63 -25.87 -29.73
N LYS A 162 -48.69 -24.93 -29.77
CA LYS A 162 -48.74 -23.73 -28.92
C LYS A 162 -49.95 -22.86 -29.23
N SER A 163 -50.33 -22.75 -30.50
CA SER A 163 -51.51 -22.01 -30.94
C SER A 163 -52.80 -22.70 -30.47
N ILE A 164 -52.88 -24.02 -30.64
CA ILE A 164 -54.03 -24.84 -30.24
C ILE A 164 -54.23 -24.76 -28.72
N HIS A 165 -53.16 -24.97 -27.95
CA HIS A 165 -53.19 -24.96 -26.49
C HIS A 165 -53.59 -23.59 -25.92
N LEU A 166 -53.07 -22.48 -26.47
CA LEU A 166 -53.44 -21.14 -26.02
C LEU A 166 -54.91 -20.82 -26.33
N THR A 167 -55.39 -21.25 -27.50
CA THR A 167 -56.79 -21.04 -27.90
C THR A 167 -57.73 -21.87 -27.04
N ALA A 168 -57.42 -23.14 -26.77
CA ALA A 168 -58.19 -24.00 -25.87
C ALA A 168 -58.25 -23.41 -24.45
N LYS A 169 -57.13 -22.89 -23.94
CA LYS A 169 -57.08 -22.20 -22.65
C LYS A 169 -57.94 -20.93 -22.62
N SER A 170 -57.95 -20.15 -23.71
CA SER A 170 -58.84 -18.98 -23.81
C SER A 170 -60.32 -19.35 -23.91
N LEU A 171 -60.63 -20.58 -24.34
CA LEU A 171 -61.98 -21.15 -24.39
C LEU A 171 -62.37 -21.90 -23.11
N GLY A 172 -61.48 -21.96 -22.11
CA GLY A 172 -61.73 -22.63 -20.83
C GLY A 172 -61.59 -24.15 -20.84
N LEU A 173 -61.12 -24.76 -21.93
CA LEU A 173 -60.98 -26.22 -22.05
C LEU A 173 -59.73 -26.74 -21.33
N SER A 174 -59.86 -27.85 -20.60
CA SER A 174 -58.76 -28.51 -19.88
C SER A 174 -58.61 -29.97 -20.26
N ARG A 175 -57.37 -30.46 -20.34
CA ARG A 175 -57.06 -31.87 -20.64
C ARG A 175 -57.14 -32.74 -19.39
N ASN A 176 -57.57 -33.99 -19.56
CA ASN A 176 -57.62 -34.98 -18.49
C ASN A 176 -56.22 -35.14 -17.81
N PRO A 177 -56.13 -34.96 -16.49
CA PRO A 177 -54.87 -35.02 -15.74
C PRO A 177 -54.06 -36.31 -15.93
N GLU A 178 -54.71 -37.46 -16.09
CA GLU A 178 -54.00 -38.75 -16.22
C GLU A 178 -53.29 -38.90 -17.57
N ILE A 179 -53.92 -38.42 -18.65
CA ILE A 179 -53.33 -38.41 -19.99
C ILE A 179 -52.12 -37.47 -20.03
N ILE A 180 -52.23 -36.32 -19.36
CA ILE A 180 -51.11 -35.39 -19.19
C ILE A 180 -49.97 -36.08 -18.43
N LYS A 181 -50.28 -36.80 -17.35
CA LYS A 181 -49.29 -37.53 -16.54
C LYS A 181 -48.53 -38.59 -17.34
N GLN A 182 -49.21 -39.34 -18.21
CA GLN A 182 -48.58 -40.32 -19.10
C GLN A 182 -47.68 -39.67 -20.16
N GLU A 183 -48.10 -38.57 -20.78
CA GLU A 183 -47.26 -37.80 -21.71
C GLU A 183 -46.01 -37.21 -21.04
N MET A 184 -46.14 -36.86 -19.76
CA MET A 184 -45.04 -36.29 -18.96
C MET A 184 -43.99 -37.32 -18.56
N ILE A 185 -44.36 -38.58 -18.36
CA ILE A 185 -43.40 -39.67 -18.08
C ILE A 185 -42.55 -39.98 -19.33
N ASN A 186 -43.17 -39.95 -20.52
CA ASN A 186 -42.50 -40.24 -21.77
C ASN A 186 -41.67 -39.04 -22.32
N GLY A 187 -42.01 -37.81 -21.91
CA GLY A 187 -41.35 -36.57 -22.36
C GLY A 187 -40.27 -36.05 -21.41
N SER A 188 -39.04 -36.53 -21.53
CA SER A 188 -37.90 -36.02 -20.73
C SER A 188 -37.64 -34.52 -20.95
N SER A 189 -38.08 -33.67 -20.02
CA SER A 189 -37.68 -32.25 -19.96
C SER A 189 -37.86 -31.68 -18.55
N ARG A 190 -36.74 -31.21 -17.95
CA ARG A 190 -36.55 -30.59 -16.62
C ARG A 190 -37.45 -29.39 -16.25
N ALA A 191 -38.52 -29.11 -16.97
CA ALA A 191 -39.34 -27.91 -16.82
C ALA A 191 -40.35 -27.96 -15.65
N HIS A 192 -40.55 -29.09 -14.98
CA HIS A 192 -41.63 -29.25 -13.99
C HIS A 192 -41.22 -29.27 -12.50
N CYS A 193 -39.95 -28.98 -12.16
CA CYS A 193 -39.58 -28.59 -10.79
C CYS A 193 -39.65 -27.06 -10.57
N GLU A 194 -40.39 -26.30 -11.40
CA GLU A 194 -40.50 -24.83 -11.23
C GLU A 194 -41.87 -24.35 -10.71
N THR A 195 -42.92 -25.18 -10.74
CA THR A 195 -44.31 -24.71 -10.55
C THR A 195 -44.99 -25.08 -9.24
N GLN A 196 -44.65 -26.21 -8.61
CA GLN A 196 -45.23 -26.62 -7.31
C GLN A 196 -44.22 -26.40 -6.18
N TRP A 197 -44.59 -25.63 -5.16
CA TRP A 197 -43.82 -25.36 -3.94
C TRP A 197 -44.47 -26.10 -2.77
N THR A 198 -43.67 -26.80 -1.97
CA THR A 198 -44.14 -27.49 -0.76
C THR A 198 -44.14 -26.57 0.45
N GLU A 199 -44.95 -26.88 1.46
CA GLU A 199 -44.98 -26.11 2.72
C GLU A 199 -43.62 -26.10 3.44
N LYS A 200 -42.87 -27.19 3.33
CA LYS A 200 -41.50 -27.30 3.85
C LYS A 200 -40.55 -26.32 3.15
N GLU A 201 -40.66 -26.19 1.83
CA GLU A 201 -39.87 -25.24 1.05
C GLU A 201 -40.24 -23.79 1.36
N ASP A 202 -41.52 -23.49 1.55
CA ASP A 202 -41.97 -22.15 1.96
C ASP A 202 -41.48 -21.78 3.36
N HIS A 203 -41.54 -22.72 4.32
CA HIS A 203 -41.01 -22.51 5.67
C HIS A 203 -39.49 -22.27 5.64
N LEU A 204 -38.76 -23.07 4.87
CA LEU A 204 -37.32 -22.90 4.67
C LEU A 204 -36.99 -21.55 4.02
N LEU A 205 -37.80 -21.13 3.04
CA LEU A 205 -37.62 -19.85 2.35
C LEU A 205 -37.85 -18.66 3.28
N LYS A 206 -38.88 -18.71 4.15
CA LYS A 206 -39.13 -17.69 5.18
C LYS A 206 -37.94 -17.54 6.14
N LEU A 207 -37.32 -18.64 6.52
CA LEU A 207 -36.17 -18.65 7.44
C LEU A 207 -34.90 -18.11 6.80
N ILE A 208 -34.60 -18.53 5.56
CA ILE A 208 -33.29 -18.29 4.93
C ILE A 208 -33.27 -17.00 4.11
N TYR A 209 -34.37 -16.62 3.45
CA TYR A 209 -34.34 -15.56 2.43
C TYR A 209 -33.93 -14.16 2.96
N PRO A 210 -34.43 -13.65 4.12
CA PRO A 210 -34.18 -12.27 4.53
C PRO A 210 -32.71 -11.94 4.86
N ASN A 211 -31.99 -12.89 5.44
CA ASN A 211 -30.69 -12.69 6.07
C ASN A 211 -29.50 -13.34 5.34
N ASN A 212 -29.72 -14.01 4.20
CA ASN A 212 -28.67 -14.76 3.50
C ASN A 212 -28.37 -14.24 2.10
N SER A 213 -27.15 -14.56 1.61
CA SER A 213 -26.70 -14.16 0.28
C SER A 213 -27.40 -14.97 -0.81
N LYS A 214 -27.44 -14.44 -2.04
CA LYS A 214 -28.00 -15.17 -3.20
C LYS A 214 -27.39 -16.57 -3.34
N LYS A 215 -26.09 -16.71 -3.06
CA LYS A 215 -25.37 -17.98 -3.19
C LYS A 215 -25.86 -18.99 -2.17
N ASP A 216 -26.00 -18.58 -0.91
CA ASP A 216 -26.40 -19.45 0.20
C ASP A 216 -27.88 -19.86 0.06
N ILE A 217 -28.74 -18.95 -0.39
CA ILE A 217 -30.14 -19.25 -0.71
C ILE A 217 -30.21 -20.29 -1.85
N CYS A 218 -29.44 -20.11 -2.92
CA CYS A 218 -29.40 -21.10 -4.00
C CYS A 218 -28.85 -22.46 -3.55
N SER A 219 -27.93 -22.50 -2.59
CA SER A 219 -27.43 -23.76 -2.01
C SER A 219 -28.49 -24.51 -1.20
N GLY A 220 -29.43 -23.80 -0.58
CA GLY A 220 -30.56 -24.41 0.14
C GLY A 220 -31.66 -24.97 -0.76
N PHE A 221 -31.69 -24.58 -2.04
CA PHE A 221 -32.68 -25.05 -3.03
C PHE A 221 -31.97 -25.51 -4.32
N PRO A 222 -31.22 -26.63 -4.29
CA PRO A 222 -30.39 -27.08 -5.42
C PRO A 222 -31.21 -27.43 -6.67
N GLU A 223 -32.48 -27.80 -6.50
CA GLU A 223 -33.40 -28.15 -7.60
C GLU A 223 -34.14 -26.93 -8.17
N ARG A 224 -34.00 -25.74 -7.56
CA ARG A 224 -34.72 -24.53 -7.97
C ARG A 224 -33.78 -23.47 -8.55
N THR A 225 -34.25 -22.76 -9.56
CA THR A 225 -33.51 -21.61 -10.10
C THR A 225 -33.65 -20.38 -9.19
N TRP A 226 -32.65 -19.51 -9.16
CA TRP A 226 -32.73 -18.22 -8.43
C TRP A 226 -33.96 -17.40 -8.80
N LYS A 227 -34.39 -17.50 -10.08
CA LYS A 227 -35.57 -16.80 -10.56
C LYS A 227 -36.84 -17.32 -9.87
N ALA A 228 -37.04 -18.64 -9.85
CA ALA A 228 -38.17 -19.28 -9.18
C ALA A 228 -38.20 -18.96 -7.67
N ILE A 229 -37.06 -19.05 -6.99
CA ILE A 229 -36.94 -18.74 -5.56
C ILE A 229 -37.32 -17.29 -5.27
N ARG A 230 -36.79 -16.35 -6.07
CA ARG A 230 -37.09 -14.91 -5.93
C ARG A 230 -38.57 -14.62 -6.20
N GLU A 231 -39.16 -15.24 -7.21
CA GLU A 231 -40.58 -15.06 -7.53
C GLU A 231 -41.49 -15.61 -6.42
N ARG A 232 -41.15 -16.76 -5.82
CA ARG A 232 -41.87 -17.31 -4.66
C ARG A 232 -41.72 -16.42 -3.43
N ALA A 233 -40.51 -15.94 -3.14
CA ALA A 233 -40.26 -15.04 -2.02
C ALA A 233 -41.05 -13.73 -2.12
N ILE A 234 -41.17 -13.17 -3.34
CA ILE A 234 -42.02 -11.99 -3.60
C ILE A 234 -43.50 -12.31 -3.30
N LYS A 235 -44.00 -13.48 -3.74
CA LYS A 235 -45.37 -13.91 -3.44
C LYS A 235 -45.64 -14.12 -1.95
N LEU A 236 -44.61 -14.51 -1.18
CA LEU A 236 -44.66 -14.64 0.28
C LEU A 236 -44.38 -13.30 1.02
N GLY A 237 -44.19 -12.18 0.31
CA GLY A 237 -43.92 -10.87 0.92
C GLY A 237 -42.50 -10.71 1.50
N LEU A 238 -41.57 -11.60 1.16
CA LEU A 238 -40.23 -11.60 1.73
C LEU A 238 -39.29 -10.66 0.97
N SER A 239 -38.51 -9.87 1.71
CA SER A 239 -37.48 -8.98 1.17
C SER A 239 -36.13 -9.22 1.84
N ARG A 240 -35.04 -8.83 1.14
CA ARG A 240 -33.66 -8.94 1.65
C ARG A 240 -33.17 -7.58 2.09
N SER A 241 -32.34 -7.54 3.13
CA SER A 241 -31.74 -6.29 3.58
C SER A 241 -30.89 -5.63 2.47
N LEU A 242 -30.92 -4.30 2.42
CA LEU A 242 -30.24 -3.52 1.38
C LEU A 242 -28.72 -3.76 1.40
N GLU A 243 -28.17 -3.99 2.58
CA GLU A 243 -26.75 -4.29 2.78
C GLU A 243 -26.33 -5.60 2.11
N ILE A 244 -27.09 -6.69 2.32
CA ILE A 244 -26.81 -7.99 1.69
C ILE A 244 -26.93 -7.89 0.17
N VAL A 245 -27.94 -7.17 -0.33
CA VAL A 245 -28.15 -6.96 -1.77
C VAL A 245 -26.99 -6.17 -2.39
N ASN A 246 -26.48 -5.15 -1.69
CA ASN A 246 -25.34 -4.36 -2.15
C ASN A 246 -24.05 -5.19 -2.14
N ASN A 247 -23.84 -6.02 -1.11
CA ASN A 247 -22.69 -6.91 -1.02
C ASN A 247 -22.69 -7.98 -2.13
N ASP A 248 -23.85 -8.59 -2.41
CA ASP A 248 -24.02 -9.52 -3.55
C ASP A 248 -23.70 -8.83 -4.88
N ARG A 249 -24.16 -7.59 -5.07
CA ARG A 249 -23.92 -6.80 -6.29
C ARG A 249 -22.43 -6.49 -6.46
N GLN A 250 -21.76 -6.01 -5.41
CA GLN A 250 -20.33 -5.71 -5.46
C GLN A 250 -19.50 -6.98 -5.72
N ARG A 251 -19.83 -8.09 -5.06
CA ARG A 251 -19.20 -9.39 -5.30
C ARG A 251 -19.35 -9.82 -6.76
N HIS A 252 -20.56 -9.76 -7.30
CA HIS A 252 -20.85 -10.10 -8.70
C HIS A 252 -20.07 -9.23 -9.70
N LEU A 253 -20.01 -7.91 -9.48
CA LEU A 253 -19.25 -6.99 -10.33
C LEU A 253 -17.75 -7.29 -10.28
N LYS A 254 -17.22 -7.59 -9.10
CA LYS A 254 -15.81 -7.92 -8.90
C LYS A 254 -15.44 -9.27 -9.53
N GLU A 255 -16.27 -10.30 -9.36
CA GLU A 255 -16.02 -11.64 -9.89
C GLU A 255 -16.12 -11.72 -11.42
N ASN A 256 -17.13 -11.07 -12.01
CA ASN A 256 -17.37 -11.18 -13.45
C ASN A 256 -16.69 -10.10 -14.29
N LEU A 257 -16.51 -8.90 -13.73
CA LEU A 257 -16.04 -7.72 -14.46
C LEU A 257 -14.79 -7.08 -13.86
N GLY A 258 -14.29 -7.57 -12.71
CA GLY A 258 -13.08 -7.06 -12.07
C GLY A 258 -13.21 -5.64 -11.51
N VAL A 259 -14.42 -5.08 -11.44
CA VAL A 259 -14.68 -3.69 -11.03
C VAL A 259 -15.63 -3.64 -9.85
N ASN A 260 -15.50 -2.61 -9.02
CA ASN A 260 -16.40 -2.40 -7.87
C ASN A 260 -17.64 -1.58 -8.24
N SER A 261 -17.61 -0.90 -9.39
CA SER A 261 -18.72 -0.12 -9.92
C SER A 261 -18.77 -0.24 -11.44
N THR A 262 -19.97 -0.30 -12.00
CA THR A 262 -20.19 -0.31 -13.45
C THR A 262 -19.66 0.95 -14.11
N TRP A 263 -19.60 2.08 -13.40
CA TRP A 263 -19.02 3.33 -13.87
C TRP A 263 -17.50 3.27 -14.10
N GLN A 264 -16.81 2.28 -13.53
CA GLN A 264 -15.38 2.07 -13.78
C GLN A 264 -15.13 1.45 -15.16
N LEU A 265 -16.15 0.88 -15.81
CA LEU A 265 -16.03 0.30 -17.15
C LEU A 265 -16.01 1.40 -18.22
N ASN A 266 -14.95 1.44 -19.03
CA ASN A 266 -14.80 2.42 -20.11
C ASN A 266 -16.01 2.44 -21.07
N LYS A 267 -16.55 1.26 -21.40
CA LYS A 267 -17.75 1.13 -22.25
C LYS A 267 -18.98 1.86 -21.69
N VAL A 268 -19.12 1.94 -20.36
CA VAL A 268 -20.23 2.65 -19.72
C VAL A 268 -19.98 4.16 -19.76
N LYS A 269 -18.75 4.59 -19.49
CA LYS A 269 -18.33 6.00 -19.59
C LYS A 269 -18.49 6.53 -21.02
N GLU A 270 -18.02 5.78 -22.02
CA GLU A 270 -18.12 6.12 -23.44
C GLU A 270 -19.57 6.24 -23.89
N LYS A 271 -20.44 5.29 -23.51
CA LYS A 271 -21.88 5.38 -23.81
C LYS A 271 -22.55 6.58 -23.16
N SER A 272 -22.18 6.91 -21.92
CA SER A 272 -22.70 8.09 -21.23
C SER A 272 -22.24 9.37 -21.93
N CYS A 273 -20.95 9.46 -22.30
CA CYS A 273 -20.42 10.60 -23.07
C CYS A 273 -21.13 10.74 -24.41
N GLN A 274 -21.31 9.64 -25.15
CA GLN A 274 -22.00 9.66 -26.44
C GLN A 274 -23.46 10.12 -26.28
N THR A 275 -24.15 9.63 -25.25
CA THR A 275 -25.55 10.05 -24.99
C THR A 275 -25.62 11.55 -24.65
N ASN A 276 -24.64 12.09 -23.92
CA ASN A 276 -24.60 13.52 -23.61
C ASN A 276 -24.23 14.36 -24.85
N LEU A 277 -23.31 13.89 -25.69
CA LEU A 277 -22.99 14.51 -26.97
C LEU A 277 -24.21 14.54 -27.89
N ASP A 278 -24.91 13.41 -28.03
CA ASP A 278 -26.10 13.30 -28.89
C ASP A 278 -27.26 14.19 -28.42
N LYS A 279 -27.44 14.35 -27.09
CA LYS A 279 -28.55 15.10 -26.51
C LYS A 279 -28.25 16.58 -26.28
N ARG A 280 -27.00 16.94 -26.00
CA ARG A 280 -26.62 18.25 -25.46
C ARG A 280 -25.37 18.84 -26.10
N GLY A 281 -24.76 18.19 -27.09
CA GLY A 281 -23.55 18.64 -27.77
C GLY A 281 -22.27 18.64 -26.91
N VAL A 282 -22.36 18.25 -25.63
CA VAL A 282 -21.25 18.28 -24.67
C VAL A 282 -21.01 16.92 -24.05
N LYS A 283 -19.76 16.61 -23.66
CA LYS A 283 -19.41 15.30 -23.07
C LYS A 283 -20.04 15.10 -21.69
N TYR A 284 -20.11 16.17 -20.90
CA TYR A 284 -20.65 16.16 -19.55
C TYR A 284 -21.84 17.12 -19.44
N PRO A 285 -22.95 16.75 -18.77
CA PRO A 285 -24.14 17.61 -18.69
C PRO A 285 -23.84 18.97 -18.06
N THR A 286 -22.91 19.03 -17.11
CA THR A 286 -22.50 20.27 -16.42
C THR A 286 -21.77 21.27 -17.32
N GLN A 287 -21.35 20.88 -18.52
CA GLN A 287 -20.75 21.79 -19.51
C GLN A 287 -21.81 22.50 -20.36
N SER A 288 -23.03 21.96 -20.44
CA SER A 288 -24.13 22.56 -21.21
C SER A 288 -24.63 23.83 -20.53
N SER A 289 -24.74 24.92 -21.28
CA SER A 289 -25.29 26.20 -20.81
C SER A 289 -26.71 26.02 -20.24
N GLU A 290 -27.57 25.31 -20.96
CA GLU A 290 -28.95 24.98 -20.54
C GLU A 290 -29.00 24.34 -19.14
N VAL A 291 -28.11 23.36 -18.89
CA VAL A 291 -28.05 22.67 -17.59
C VAL A 291 -27.53 23.60 -16.49
N LYS A 292 -26.54 24.44 -16.79
CA LYS A 292 -26.02 25.42 -15.83
C LYS A 292 -27.08 26.44 -15.42
N GLU A 293 -27.83 26.95 -16.40
CA GLU A 293 -28.89 27.95 -16.19
C GLU A 293 -30.06 27.36 -15.39
N ARG A 294 -30.45 26.12 -15.71
CA ARG A 294 -31.48 25.40 -14.94
C ARG A 294 -31.05 25.17 -13.50
N VAL A 295 -29.79 24.78 -13.27
CA VAL A 295 -29.24 24.64 -11.91
C VAL A 295 -29.26 25.98 -11.19
N LYS A 296 -28.82 27.07 -11.82
CA LYS A 296 -28.84 28.42 -11.24
C LYS A 296 -30.26 28.82 -10.82
N ARG A 297 -31.25 28.64 -11.70
CA ARG A 297 -32.66 28.95 -11.42
C ARG A 297 -33.20 28.17 -10.23
N THR A 298 -32.99 26.85 -10.18
CA THR A 298 -33.46 26.02 -9.06
C THR A 298 -32.78 26.39 -7.73
N VAL A 299 -31.51 26.81 -7.77
CA VAL A 299 -30.77 27.23 -6.57
C VAL A 299 -31.28 28.58 -6.07
N GLN A 300 -31.57 29.51 -6.98
CA GLN A 300 -32.23 30.78 -6.68
C GLN A 300 -33.65 30.57 -6.10
N GLU A 301 -34.47 29.74 -6.73
CA GLU A 301 -35.85 29.42 -6.29
C GLU A 301 -35.88 28.80 -4.88
N LYS A 302 -34.95 27.90 -4.56
CA LYS A 302 -34.96 27.16 -3.28
C LYS A 302 -34.22 27.86 -2.15
N TYR A 303 -33.20 28.64 -2.46
CA TYR A 303 -32.27 29.17 -1.45
C TYR A 303 -32.03 30.68 -1.55
N GLY A 304 -32.63 31.37 -2.54
CA GLY A 304 -32.51 32.82 -2.73
C GLY A 304 -31.11 33.31 -3.12
N VAL A 305 -30.18 32.40 -3.39
CA VAL A 305 -28.79 32.70 -3.71
C VAL A 305 -28.42 32.08 -5.05
N ASP A 306 -27.48 32.70 -5.76
CA ASP A 306 -26.99 32.20 -7.05
C ASP A 306 -26.14 30.92 -6.91
N ASN A 307 -25.54 30.72 -5.74
CA ASN A 307 -24.73 29.56 -5.42
C ASN A 307 -25.13 28.97 -4.07
N VAL A 308 -25.41 27.67 -4.05
CA VAL A 308 -25.81 26.89 -2.86
C VAL A 308 -24.86 27.13 -1.67
N PHE A 309 -23.55 27.31 -1.93
CA PHE A 309 -22.56 27.54 -0.88
C PHE A 309 -22.58 28.95 -0.27
N GLN A 310 -23.32 29.89 -0.87
CA GLN A 310 -23.53 31.23 -0.29
C GLN A 310 -24.60 31.22 0.80
N SER A 311 -25.55 30.28 0.76
CA SER A 311 -26.63 30.16 1.75
C SER A 311 -26.09 29.89 3.16
N GLU A 312 -26.39 30.77 4.12
CA GLU A 312 -26.01 30.63 5.54
C GLU A 312 -26.43 29.27 6.12
N LYS A 313 -27.68 28.86 5.86
CA LYS A 313 -28.25 27.58 6.32
C LYS A 313 -27.41 26.37 5.88
N ILE A 314 -26.82 26.46 4.69
CA ILE A 314 -25.99 25.38 4.14
C ILE A 314 -24.57 25.43 4.71
N LYS A 315 -24.00 26.63 4.89
CA LYS A 315 -22.70 26.80 5.57
C LYS A 315 -22.73 26.25 7.00
N GLU A 316 -23.79 26.52 7.76
CA GLU A 316 -23.96 26.00 9.12
C GLU A 316 -24.10 24.47 9.12
N LYS A 317 -24.91 23.92 8.21
CA LYS A 317 -25.04 22.46 8.08
C LYS A 317 -23.71 21.79 7.72
N ILE A 318 -22.90 22.40 6.87
CA ILE A 318 -21.55 21.92 6.54
C ILE A 318 -20.66 21.94 7.78
N LYS A 319 -20.63 23.06 8.52
CA LYS A 319 -19.86 23.17 9.77
C LYS A 319 -20.27 22.10 10.78
N GLN A 320 -21.57 21.94 11.02
CA GLN A 320 -22.11 20.95 11.95
C GLN A 320 -21.75 19.51 11.54
N THR A 321 -21.91 19.18 10.25
CA THR A 321 -21.53 17.86 9.72
C THR A 321 -20.03 17.59 9.86
N ASN A 322 -19.19 18.60 9.65
CA ASN A 322 -17.74 18.46 9.82
C ASN A 322 -17.35 18.28 11.29
N ILE A 323 -18.02 18.98 12.21
CA ILE A 323 -17.84 18.81 13.65
C ILE A 323 -18.24 17.38 14.07
N GLU A 324 -19.41 16.90 13.65
CA GLU A 324 -19.89 15.55 13.95
C GLU A 324 -18.96 14.45 13.42
N ARG A 325 -18.41 14.62 12.21
CA ARG A 325 -17.56 13.60 11.57
C ARG A 325 -16.10 13.66 11.98
N TYR A 326 -15.57 14.86 12.19
CA TYR A 326 -14.13 15.10 12.28
C TYR A 326 -13.72 15.87 13.55
N GLY A 327 -14.68 16.33 14.36
CA GLY A 327 -14.44 17.11 15.58
C GLY A 327 -14.15 18.59 15.34
N PHE A 328 -14.10 19.04 14.08
CA PHE A 328 -13.71 20.41 13.70
C PHE A 328 -14.64 20.98 12.64
N PRO A 329 -14.91 22.29 12.64
CA PRO A 329 -15.75 22.94 11.62
C PRO A 329 -15.12 22.90 10.23
N ASN A 330 -13.78 22.87 10.15
CA ASN A 330 -13.03 22.72 8.91
C ASN A 330 -12.26 21.38 8.91
N PRO A 331 -12.46 20.49 7.93
CA PRO A 331 -11.75 19.21 7.84
C PRO A 331 -10.23 19.34 7.84
N ASN A 332 -9.66 20.43 7.31
CA ASN A 332 -8.20 20.65 7.28
C ASN A 332 -7.60 20.99 8.65
N GLN A 333 -8.41 21.29 9.66
CA GLN A 333 -7.95 21.41 11.05
C GLN A 333 -7.67 20.03 11.67
N ASN A 334 -8.28 18.97 11.13
CA ASN A 334 -7.98 17.61 11.54
C ASN A 334 -6.64 17.15 10.94
N SER A 335 -5.70 16.74 11.80
CA SER A 335 -4.34 16.35 11.40
C SER A 335 -4.31 15.18 10.41
N GLU A 336 -5.21 14.20 10.54
CA GLU A 336 -5.24 13.04 9.65
C GLU A 336 -5.67 13.41 8.22
N ILE A 337 -6.63 14.34 8.10
CA ILE A 337 -7.11 14.84 6.81
C ILE A 337 -6.03 15.67 6.14
N ARG A 338 -5.36 16.52 6.91
CA ARG A 338 -4.23 17.34 6.45
C ARG A 338 -3.08 16.46 5.92
N GLU A 339 -2.75 15.37 6.61
CA GLU A 339 -1.74 14.40 6.14
C GLU A 339 -2.14 13.71 4.84
N LYS A 340 -3.40 13.24 4.72
CA LYS A 340 -3.89 12.64 3.47
C LYS A 340 -3.87 13.62 2.30
N SER A 341 -4.23 14.88 2.55
CA SER A 341 -4.16 15.96 1.55
C SER A 341 -2.72 16.20 1.08
N TYR A 342 -1.75 16.25 2.01
CA TYR A 342 -0.32 16.34 1.69
C TYR A 342 0.14 15.20 0.77
N TYR A 343 -0.09 13.93 1.15
CA TYR A 343 0.37 12.79 0.35
C TYR A 343 -0.27 12.77 -1.05
N THR A 344 -1.55 13.16 -1.15
CA THR A 344 -2.25 13.26 -2.44
C THR A 344 -1.62 14.34 -3.32
N SER A 345 -1.31 15.50 -2.75
CA SER A 345 -0.70 16.62 -3.47
C SER A 345 0.73 16.28 -3.91
N LYS A 346 1.49 15.58 -3.07
CA LYS A 346 2.83 15.08 -3.37
C LYS A 346 2.84 14.05 -4.50
N LEU A 347 1.87 13.12 -4.50
CA LEU A 347 1.73 12.11 -5.56
C LEU A 347 1.33 12.73 -6.91
N ASN A 348 0.55 13.80 -6.87
CA ASN A 348 0.06 14.49 -8.07
C ASN A 348 0.97 15.63 -8.55
N ASN A 349 2.08 15.92 -7.84
CA ASN A 349 2.93 17.10 -8.05
C ASN A 349 2.12 18.40 -8.21
N SER A 350 1.15 18.63 -7.32
CA SER A 350 0.22 19.75 -7.40
C SER A 350 0.48 20.85 -6.37
N PHE A 351 1.69 20.93 -5.82
CA PHE A 351 2.08 22.04 -4.95
C PHE A 351 2.34 23.29 -5.80
N SER A 352 1.87 24.43 -5.31
CA SER A 352 2.16 25.73 -5.91
C SER A 352 3.60 26.10 -5.56
N THR A 353 4.46 26.19 -6.56
CA THR A 353 5.87 26.59 -6.43
C THR A 353 6.11 27.87 -7.23
N SER A 354 6.98 28.73 -6.72
CA SER A 354 7.41 29.93 -7.44
C SER A 354 8.62 29.62 -8.34
N ASP A 355 8.83 30.40 -9.40
CA ASP A 355 9.99 30.19 -10.29
C ASP A 355 11.31 30.43 -9.53
N GLU A 356 11.30 31.35 -8.56
CA GLU A 356 12.42 31.65 -7.67
C GLU A 356 12.75 30.46 -6.76
N GLU A 357 11.74 29.78 -6.21
CA GLU A 357 11.92 28.57 -5.39
C GLU A 357 12.48 27.41 -6.22
N VAL A 358 12.03 27.25 -7.46
CA VAL A 358 12.56 26.24 -8.39
C VAL A 358 14.02 26.52 -8.72
N ASN A 359 14.37 27.78 -9.00
CA ASN A 359 15.76 28.18 -9.23
C ASN A 359 16.63 27.96 -7.98
N PHE A 360 16.11 28.29 -6.80
CA PHE A 360 16.82 28.08 -5.53
C PHE A 360 17.08 26.59 -5.25
N HIS A 361 16.11 25.71 -5.57
CA HIS A 361 16.28 24.27 -5.47
C HIS A 361 17.49 23.74 -6.26
N GLU A 362 17.78 24.31 -7.44
CA GLU A 362 18.95 23.92 -8.23
C GLU A 362 20.27 24.21 -7.48
N TYR A 363 20.38 25.37 -6.83
CA TYR A 363 21.55 25.72 -6.01
C TYR A 363 21.70 24.81 -4.78
N VAL A 364 20.60 24.51 -4.08
CA VAL A 364 20.62 23.61 -2.90
C VAL A 364 21.00 22.19 -3.32
N SER A 365 20.54 21.72 -4.49
CA SER A 365 20.86 20.41 -5.05
C SER A 365 22.35 20.22 -5.35
N LEU A 366 23.11 21.30 -5.56
CA LEU A 366 24.57 21.23 -5.73
C LEU A 366 25.29 20.79 -4.45
N PHE A 367 24.75 21.14 -3.26
CA PHE A 367 25.32 20.75 -1.97
C PHE A 367 24.83 19.38 -1.50
N ASP A 368 23.59 19.03 -1.83
CA ASP A 368 22.96 17.75 -1.54
C ASP A 368 22.16 17.23 -2.74
N PRO A 369 22.70 16.26 -3.51
CA PRO A 369 22.01 15.67 -4.65
C PRO A 369 20.70 14.95 -4.32
N ASN A 370 20.45 14.63 -3.04
CA ASN A 370 19.25 13.92 -2.58
C ASN A 370 18.24 14.85 -1.89
N VAL A 371 18.32 16.16 -2.12
CA VAL A 371 17.37 17.11 -1.53
C VAL A 371 15.93 16.71 -1.89
N GLU A 372 15.08 16.66 -0.86
CA GLU A 372 13.66 16.38 -1.01
C GLU A 372 12.90 17.70 -0.90
N SER A 373 12.09 18.05 -1.90
CA SER A 373 11.23 19.23 -1.84
C SER A 373 9.89 18.94 -1.13
N HIS A 374 9.17 19.95 -0.64
CA HIS A 374 7.81 19.85 -0.08
C HIS A 374 7.65 18.67 0.89
N VAL A 375 8.41 18.65 1.97
CA VAL A 375 8.47 17.52 2.92
C VAL A 375 7.71 17.84 4.20
N LEU A 376 6.79 16.95 4.58
CA LEU A 376 6.06 17.08 5.84
C LEU A 376 6.97 16.78 7.04
N HIS A 377 7.21 17.80 7.88
CA HIS A 377 8.01 17.64 9.09
C HIS A 377 7.31 16.72 10.12
N PRO A 378 8.00 15.73 10.71
CA PRO A 378 7.37 14.67 11.53
C PRO A 378 6.75 15.17 12.83
N VAL A 379 7.34 16.19 13.46
CA VAL A 379 6.88 16.74 14.75
C VAL A 379 5.83 17.83 14.54
N ILE A 380 6.19 18.94 13.88
CA ILE A 380 5.28 20.07 13.69
C ILE A 380 4.18 19.84 12.65
N ARG A 381 4.27 18.77 11.84
CA ARG A 381 3.29 18.41 10.79
C ARG A 381 2.98 19.59 9.85
N HIS A 382 4.01 20.39 9.57
CA HIS A 382 4.02 21.47 8.58
C HIS A 382 4.87 21.03 7.39
N VAL A 383 4.52 21.48 6.18
CA VAL A 383 5.26 21.15 4.96
C VAL A 383 6.40 22.14 4.83
N MET A 384 7.64 21.65 4.83
CA MET A 384 8.84 22.46 4.59
C MET A 384 9.16 22.46 3.09
N ASP A 385 9.77 23.53 2.59
CA ASP A 385 10.06 23.66 1.15
C ASP A 385 11.13 22.67 0.71
N PHE A 386 12.20 22.50 1.49
CA PHE A 386 13.23 21.49 1.24
C PHE A 386 13.72 20.80 2.51
N TYR A 387 14.19 19.57 2.33
CA TYR A 387 14.90 18.79 3.32
C TYR A 387 16.19 18.28 2.67
N MET A 388 17.33 18.54 3.30
CA MET A 388 18.64 18.06 2.86
C MET A 388 19.03 16.83 3.68
N PRO A 389 18.82 15.59 3.18
CA PRO A 389 19.06 14.37 3.95
C PRO A 389 20.53 14.19 4.31
N ARG A 390 21.45 14.72 3.50
CA ARG A 390 22.88 14.68 3.76
C ARG A 390 23.11 15.41 5.10
N TYR A 391 22.88 16.71 5.16
CA TYR A 391 23.20 17.47 6.36
C TYR A 391 22.18 17.32 7.50
N ASN A 392 21.07 16.60 7.28
CA ASN A 392 19.91 16.56 8.17
C ASN A 392 19.45 17.99 8.51
N LEU A 393 19.26 18.82 7.49
CA LEU A 393 18.84 20.20 7.60
C LEU A 393 17.49 20.40 6.92
N TRP A 394 16.59 21.11 7.60
CA TRP A 394 15.35 21.60 7.01
C TRP A 394 15.61 22.98 6.43
N VAL A 395 15.10 23.25 5.23
CA VAL A 395 15.29 24.53 4.56
C VAL A 395 13.92 25.10 4.20
N GLN A 396 13.70 26.34 4.62
CA GLN A 396 12.53 27.14 4.27
C GLN A 396 12.98 28.33 3.42
N TYR A 397 12.32 28.56 2.30
CA TYR A 397 12.49 29.68 1.39
C TYR A 397 11.27 30.59 1.51
N ASP A 398 11.47 31.78 2.09
CA ASP A 398 10.39 32.70 2.41
C ASP A 398 10.43 33.95 1.54
N GLY A 399 9.27 34.33 1.00
CA GLY A 399 9.09 35.62 0.36
C GLY A 399 9.13 36.76 1.39
N ALA A 400 10.03 37.73 1.22
CA ALA A 400 10.23 38.83 2.17
C ALA A 400 8.96 39.64 2.47
N TYR A 401 8.08 39.77 1.47
CA TYR A 401 6.80 40.46 1.58
C TYR A 401 5.81 39.79 2.56
N TRP A 402 5.70 38.45 2.53
CA TRP A 402 4.69 37.73 3.32
C TRP A 402 5.14 37.35 4.73
N HIS A 403 6.45 37.40 4.99
CA HIS A 403 7.08 36.96 6.24
C HIS A 403 7.61 38.12 7.10
N GLY A 404 7.28 39.37 6.74
CA GLY A 404 7.37 40.52 7.65
C GLY A 404 8.75 41.17 7.77
N LYS A 405 9.62 41.04 6.75
CA LYS A 405 10.93 41.72 6.71
C LYS A 405 10.76 43.25 6.60
N GLU A 406 9.72 43.72 5.90
CA GLU A 406 9.34 45.13 5.84
C GLU A 406 8.37 45.51 6.99
N LYS A 407 8.79 46.44 7.84
CA LYS A 407 7.96 46.95 8.96
C LYS A 407 6.80 47.80 8.44
N ARG A 408 5.61 47.22 8.29
CA ARG A 408 4.35 47.99 8.29
C ARG A 408 3.82 48.11 9.72
N LYS A 409 4.30 49.13 10.45
CA LYS A 409 3.95 49.30 11.86
C LYS A 409 2.47 49.60 12.11
N ASN A 410 1.72 50.16 11.14
CA ASN A 410 0.37 50.70 11.37
C ASN A 410 -0.66 50.38 10.25
N ASP A 411 -0.76 49.13 9.80
CA ASP A 411 -1.77 48.72 8.80
C ASP A 411 -2.80 47.77 9.45
N SER A 412 -4.08 48.16 9.50
CA SER A 412 -5.19 47.39 10.11
C SER A 412 -5.96 46.54 9.08
N SER A 413 -5.43 46.36 7.88
CA SER A 413 -6.06 45.57 6.83
C SER A 413 -6.03 44.05 7.11
N ALA A 414 -7.00 43.31 6.57
CA ALA A 414 -7.04 41.84 6.64
C ALA A 414 -5.77 41.14 6.08
N ARG A 415 -4.95 41.88 5.33
CA ARG A 415 -3.63 41.43 4.84
C ARG A 415 -2.57 41.50 5.95
N ALA A 416 -2.57 42.55 6.76
CA ALA A 416 -1.65 42.69 7.89
C ALA A 416 -1.88 41.61 8.97
N GLU A 417 -3.12 41.18 9.17
CA GLU A 417 -3.44 40.08 10.09
C GLU A 417 -2.87 38.74 9.62
N LYS A 418 -2.91 38.44 8.31
CA LYS A 418 -2.27 37.24 7.74
C LYS A 418 -0.74 37.27 7.90
N ILE A 419 -0.11 38.42 7.71
CA ILE A 419 1.34 38.58 7.90
C ILE A 419 1.69 38.32 9.38
N LYS A 420 0.91 38.85 10.34
CA LYS A 420 1.11 38.55 11.77
C LYS A 420 1.02 37.06 12.08
N ILE A 421 0.05 36.35 11.48
CA ILE A 421 -0.10 34.90 11.63
C ILE A 421 1.12 34.16 11.05
N ASN A 422 1.60 34.54 9.87
CA ASN A 422 2.81 33.95 9.28
C ASN A 422 4.05 34.17 10.16
N MET A 423 4.26 35.38 10.66
CA MET A 423 5.37 35.68 11.58
C MET A 423 5.31 34.85 12.87
N GLN A 424 4.10 34.62 13.42
CA GLN A 424 3.93 33.73 14.57
C GLN A 424 4.28 32.28 14.22
N ASN A 425 3.84 31.80 13.05
CA ASN A 425 4.19 30.47 12.57
C ASN A 425 5.70 30.32 12.36
N ASP A 426 6.38 31.34 11.82
CA ASP A 426 7.82 31.34 11.61
C ASP A 426 8.58 31.26 12.94
N LYS A 427 8.12 32.01 13.96
CA LYS A 427 8.66 31.93 15.32
C LYS A 427 8.51 30.51 15.89
N ILE A 428 7.31 29.93 15.78
CA ILE A 428 7.03 28.57 16.21
C ILE A 428 7.91 27.55 15.48
N GLN A 429 8.11 27.70 14.17
CA GLN A 429 8.98 26.83 13.39
C GLN A 429 10.44 26.92 13.85
N ASN A 430 10.96 28.13 14.03
CA ASN A 430 12.34 28.35 14.47
C ASN A 430 12.58 27.81 15.91
N GLU A 431 11.60 27.94 16.80
CA GLU A 431 11.69 27.40 18.17
C GLU A 431 11.63 25.87 18.21
N ASN A 432 10.83 25.25 17.33
CA ASN A 432 10.57 23.80 17.37
C ASN A 432 11.44 22.97 16.41
N ILE A 433 12.10 23.59 15.43
CA ILE A 433 12.99 22.93 14.47
C ILE A 433 14.43 23.47 14.63
N PRO A 434 15.26 22.86 15.50
CA PRO A 434 16.60 23.37 15.79
C PRO A 434 17.55 23.34 14.57
N ASN A 435 17.32 22.41 13.64
CA ASN A 435 18.06 22.22 12.40
C ASN A 435 17.40 22.89 11.17
N LEU A 436 16.58 23.92 11.38
CA LEU A 436 15.99 24.74 10.32
C LEU A 436 16.94 25.85 9.87
N ILE A 437 17.10 25.99 8.56
CA ILE A 437 17.72 27.13 7.89
C ILE A 437 16.65 27.87 7.10
N ARG A 438 16.62 29.19 7.25
CA ARG A 438 15.68 30.07 6.57
C ARG A 438 16.41 30.97 5.58
N PHE A 439 15.92 31.02 4.34
CA PHE A 439 16.40 31.91 3.29
C PHE A 439 15.28 32.87 2.89
N TRP A 440 15.59 34.16 2.85
CA TRP A 440 14.65 35.18 2.40
C TRP A 440 14.87 35.45 0.92
N SER A 441 13.78 35.65 0.16
CA SER A 441 13.84 35.96 -1.27
C SER A 441 14.83 37.09 -1.58
N ASP A 442 14.74 38.22 -0.87
CA ASP A 442 15.58 39.39 -1.15
C ASP A 442 17.07 39.12 -0.95
N ASP A 443 17.41 38.36 0.09
CA ASP A 443 18.82 38.02 0.38
C ASP A 443 19.37 37.07 -0.68
N VAL A 444 18.53 36.14 -1.16
CA VAL A 444 18.88 35.21 -2.24
C VAL A 444 19.04 35.97 -3.56
N ASP A 445 18.12 36.86 -3.88
CA ASP A 445 18.16 37.67 -5.10
C ASP A 445 19.38 38.60 -5.12
N GLU A 446 19.70 39.24 -4.00
CA GLU A 446 20.89 40.07 -3.86
C GLU A 446 22.18 39.24 -4.00
N ALA A 447 22.21 38.05 -3.41
CA ALA A 447 23.34 37.14 -3.50
C ALA A 447 23.54 36.55 -4.91
N ILE A 448 22.45 36.31 -5.63
CA ILE A 448 22.50 35.90 -7.05
C ILE A 448 23.08 37.04 -7.89
N LYS A 449 22.63 38.29 -7.68
CA LYS A 449 23.18 39.47 -8.37
C LYS A 449 24.68 39.67 -8.11
N LYS A 450 25.14 39.38 -6.89
CA LYS A 450 26.54 39.49 -6.47
C LYS A 450 27.38 38.24 -6.78
N GLY A 451 26.77 37.13 -7.19
CA GLY A 451 27.46 35.85 -7.42
C GLY A 451 27.87 35.09 -6.16
N THR A 452 27.43 35.50 -4.98
CA THR A 452 27.84 34.95 -3.66
C THR A 452 26.87 33.91 -3.09
N ILE A 453 25.82 33.51 -3.83
CA ILE A 453 24.77 32.62 -3.33
C ILE A 453 25.30 31.28 -2.78
N LEU A 454 26.31 30.69 -3.42
CA LEU A 454 26.94 29.45 -2.96
C LEU A 454 27.64 29.64 -1.61
N GLU A 455 28.28 30.79 -1.40
CA GLU A 455 28.96 31.12 -0.15
C GLU A 455 27.97 31.32 0.99
N ILE A 456 26.83 31.99 0.74
CA ILE A 456 25.79 32.19 1.74
C ILE A 456 25.16 30.86 2.15
N ILE A 457 24.85 29.99 1.19
CA ILE A 457 24.30 28.66 1.47
C ILE A 457 25.31 27.87 2.31
N LYS A 458 26.58 27.87 1.92
CA LYS A 458 27.66 27.18 2.66
C LYS A 458 27.80 27.72 4.09
N THR A 459 27.83 29.03 4.26
CA THR A 459 27.96 29.70 5.57
C THR A 459 26.82 29.31 6.50
N LYS A 460 25.56 29.40 6.04
CA LYS A 460 24.40 29.00 6.86
C LYS A 460 24.37 27.51 7.20
N ILE A 461 24.80 26.65 6.27
CA ILE A 461 24.97 25.22 6.52
C ILE A 461 26.02 25.00 7.61
N ASP A 462 27.15 25.69 7.53
CA ASP A 462 28.26 25.53 8.47
C ASP A 462 27.93 26.11 9.87
N GLU A 463 27.24 27.25 9.95
CA GLU A 463 26.68 27.80 11.20
C GLU A 463 25.78 26.78 11.92
N LYS A 464 24.86 26.14 11.18
CA LYS A 464 23.96 25.13 11.76
C LYS A 464 24.62 23.78 12.03
N LYS A 465 25.68 23.41 11.29
CA LYS A 465 26.52 22.24 11.62
C LYS A 465 27.26 22.46 12.93
N MET A 466 27.81 23.65 13.17
CA MET A 466 28.50 23.98 14.42
C MET A 466 27.57 23.89 15.64
N CYS A 467 26.29 24.22 15.49
CA CYS A 467 25.31 24.15 16.59
C CYS A 467 24.78 22.73 16.93
N ASN A 468 24.88 21.72 16.05
CA ASN A 468 24.07 20.49 16.16
C ASN A 468 24.79 19.16 16.44
N PHE A 469 26.08 19.13 16.81
CA PHE A 469 26.81 17.87 17.02
C PHE A 469 27.46 17.67 18.39
N ASN A 470 27.18 18.54 19.37
CA ASN A 470 27.75 18.41 20.71
C ASN A 470 26.83 17.60 21.63
N ALA A 471 27.41 16.60 22.30
CA ALA A 471 26.69 15.83 23.32
C ALA A 471 26.24 16.77 24.45
N HIS A 472 25.08 16.52 25.05
CA HIS A 472 24.50 17.38 26.08
C HIS A 472 25.47 17.69 27.22
N GLN A 473 26.29 16.72 27.63
CA GLN A 473 27.30 16.92 28.65
C GLN A 473 28.32 18.02 28.29
N TYR A 474 28.67 18.18 27.01
CA TYR A 474 29.53 19.28 26.56
C TYR A 474 28.80 20.63 26.62
N ILE A 475 27.52 20.66 26.22
CA ILE A 475 26.68 21.88 26.27
C ILE A 475 26.56 22.39 27.70
N LYS A 476 26.27 21.51 28.67
CA LYS A 476 26.21 21.87 30.09
C LYS A 476 27.53 22.41 30.63
N LYS A 477 28.66 21.87 30.17
CA LYS A 477 29.97 22.38 30.56
C LYS A 477 30.20 23.81 30.07
N GLN A 478 29.78 24.13 28.84
CA GLN A 478 29.87 25.50 28.31
C GLN A 478 28.97 26.47 29.07
N GLU A 479 27.72 26.07 29.35
CA GLU A 479 26.73 26.88 30.08
C GLU A 479 27.22 27.31 31.47
N PHE A 480 27.88 26.40 32.21
CA PHE A 480 28.36 26.68 33.56
C PHE A 480 29.82 27.14 33.63
N LEU A 481 30.53 27.24 32.51
CA LEU A 481 31.97 27.55 32.49
C LEU A 481 32.26 28.88 33.18
N GLU A 482 31.60 29.97 32.79
CA GLU A 482 31.84 31.29 33.38
C GLU A 482 31.55 31.34 34.88
N ASN A 483 30.48 30.68 35.34
CA ASN A 483 30.12 30.67 36.76
C ASN A 483 31.04 29.79 37.59
N ASP A 484 31.50 28.67 37.05
CA ASP A 484 32.41 27.76 37.75
C ASP A 484 33.84 28.31 37.80
N LEU A 485 34.22 29.25 36.91
CA LEU A 485 35.52 29.92 36.89
C LEU A 485 35.64 31.06 37.92
N LYS A 486 34.53 31.69 38.34
CA LYS A 486 34.53 32.88 39.22
C LYS A 486 35.15 32.67 40.60
N ASN A 487 35.21 31.43 41.09
CA ASN A 487 35.62 31.09 42.46
C ASN A 487 36.76 30.05 42.52
N LEU A 488 37.71 30.07 41.56
CA LEU A 488 38.83 29.12 41.53
C LEU A 488 40.16 29.76 41.92
N ASP A 489 40.82 29.15 42.91
CA ASP A 489 42.17 29.54 43.36
C ASP A 489 43.30 28.93 42.51
N PHE A 490 43.00 28.46 41.29
CA PHE A 490 43.96 27.77 40.42
C PHE A 490 43.62 27.88 38.93
N ASP A 491 44.68 27.82 38.12
CA ASP A 491 44.77 27.58 36.67
C ASP A 491 43.94 26.41 36.10
N PRO A 492 42.69 26.52 35.61
CA PRO A 492 41.97 25.33 35.13
C PRO A 492 42.46 24.82 33.75
N PHE A 493 43.09 25.66 32.92
CA PHE A 493 43.42 25.33 31.53
C PHE A 493 44.70 24.51 31.38
N GLN A 494 45.51 24.38 32.43
CA GLN A 494 46.75 23.58 32.43
C GLN A 494 46.65 22.23 33.17
N LEU A 495 45.47 21.88 33.68
CA LEU A 495 45.30 20.68 34.52
C LEU A 495 45.36 19.38 33.71
N LYS A 496 46.15 18.42 34.19
CA LYS A 496 46.19 17.05 33.65
C LYS A 496 45.26 16.14 34.45
N ALA A 497 44.57 15.22 33.79
CA ALA A 497 43.69 14.27 34.49
C ALA A 497 44.41 13.33 35.49
N SER A 498 45.74 13.31 35.54
CA SER A 498 46.54 12.58 36.54
C SER A 498 46.74 13.34 37.85
N SER A 499 46.52 14.66 37.88
CA SER A 499 46.68 15.47 39.10
C SER A 499 45.47 15.39 40.05
N PHE A 500 44.45 14.61 39.68
CA PHE A 500 43.22 14.46 40.45
C PHE A 500 43.32 13.23 41.36
N GLU A 501 42.81 13.38 42.58
CA GLU A 501 42.65 12.30 43.53
C GLU A 501 41.33 11.58 43.27
N PHE A 502 41.38 10.25 43.17
CA PHE A 502 40.21 9.42 42.93
C PHE A 502 39.84 8.65 44.19
N ASN A 503 38.63 8.89 44.72
CA ASN A 503 38.19 8.34 45.99
C ASN A 503 36.87 7.57 45.87
N PHE A 504 36.67 6.61 46.78
CA PHE A 504 35.36 6.02 47.07
C PHE A 504 34.78 6.75 48.28
N GLU A 505 33.69 7.48 48.09
CA GLU A 505 33.04 8.28 49.14
C GLU A 505 31.63 7.75 49.39
N LYS A 506 31.09 7.89 50.62
CA LYS A 506 29.67 7.65 50.88
C LYS A 506 28.84 8.76 50.23
N ILE A 507 27.63 8.42 49.79
CA ILE A 507 26.72 9.38 49.16
C ILE A 507 26.35 10.46 50.18
N ASN A 508 26.70 11.70 49.87
CA ASN A 508 26.35 12.88 50.64
C ASN A 508 25.53 13.85 49.76
N LYS A 509 25.07 14.97 50.34
CA LYS A 509 24.28 15.98 49.62
C LYS A 509 25.09 16.67 48.50
N GLU A 510 26.38 16.92 48.72
CA GLU A 510 27.30 17.54 47.74
C GLU A 510 27.35 16.74 46.42
N LEU A 511 27.54 15.42 46.50
CA LEU A 511 27.60 14.55 45.31
C LEU A 511 26.27 14.49 44.55
N VAL A 512 25.16 14.55 45.30
CA VAL A 512 23.80 14.57 44.74
C VAL A 512 23.58 15.87 43.96
N ASP A 513 23.85 17.01 44.59
CA ASP A 513 23.66 18.33 43.99
C ASP A 513 24.56 18.50 42.76
N PHE A 514 25.78 17.97 42.80
CA PHE A 514 26.69 17.94 41.66
C PHE A 514 26.10 17.20 40.45
N ILE A 515 25.57 15.99 40.65
CA ILE A 515 24.94 15.23 39.55
C ILE A 515 23.67 15.93 39.06
N LEU A 516 22.84 16.50 39.94
CA LEU A 516 21.64 17.24 39.54
C LEU A 516 21.98 18.46 38.67
N LYS A 517 23.12 19.12 38.94
CA LYS A 517 23.59 20.29 38.17
C LYS A 517 24.15 19.92 36.80
N TYR A 518 25.02 18.91 36.71
CA TYR A 518 25.80 18.63 35.49
C TYR A 518 25.31 17.45 34.64
N GLU A 519 24.38 16.62 35.12
CA GLU A 519 23.86 15.47 34.38
C GLU A 519 22.56 15.79 33.63
N TRP A 520 22.40 15.24 32.42
CA TRP A 520 21.29 15.50 31.50
C TRP A 520 19.90 15.26 32.09
N LEU A 521 19.71 14.14 32.79
CA LEU A 521 18.41 13.74 33.32
C LEU A 521 18.01 14.55 34.57
N GLY A 522 18.90 15.37 35.13
CA GLY A 522 18.63 16.24 36.28
C GLY A 522 18.02 15.50 37.47
N SER A 523 18.33 14.20 37.59
CA SER A 523 17.72 13.31 38.59
C SER A 523 18.57 12.08 38.86
N LEU A 524 18.68 11.72 40.13
CA LEU A 524 19.43 10.53 40.57
C LEU A 524 18.75 9.21 40.18
N GLY A 525 17.42 9.15 40.21
CA GLY A 525 16.67 7.92 39.97
C GLY A 525 16.53 7.06 41.24
N VAL A 526 17.20 5.91 41.29
CA VAL A 526 17.23 5.01 42.46
C VAL A 526 18.44 5.38 43.32
N THR A 527 18.38 5.23 44.64
CA THR A 527 19.55 5.49 45.50
C THR A 527 20.74 4.63 45.03
N PRO A 528 21.87 5.24 44.64
CA PRO A 528 23.03 4.48 44.20
C PRO A 528 23.65 3.71 45.38
N LYS A 529 24.39 2.64 45.06
CA LYS A 529 25.03 1.78 46.07
C LYS A 529 26.51 2.11 46.24
N TRP A 530 27.17 2.52 45.16
CA TRP A 530 28.58 2.90 45.15
C TRP A 530 28.77 4.26 44.47
N SER A 531 29.63 5.09 45.07
CA SER A 531 29.94 6.45 44.61
C SER A 531 31.44 6.68 44.55
N PHE A 532 31.88 7.25 43.43
CA PHE A 532 33.28 7.53 43.14
C PHE A 532 33.43 8.98 42.75
N THR A 533 34.48 9.62 43.27
CA THR A 533 34.73 11.05 43.12
C THR A 533 36.11 11.30 42.53
N ALA A 534 36.24 12.40 41.80
CA ALA A 534 37.53 12.97 41.42
C ALA A 534 37.63 14.36 42.06
N ARG A 535 38.66 14.58 42.90
CA ARG A 535 38.90 15.86 43.56
C ARG A 535 40.25 16.45 43.15
N TYR A 536 40.33 17.78 43.10
CA TYR A 536 41.57 18.52 42.89
C TYR A 536 41.67 19.63 43.93
N LYS A 537 42.72 19.58 44.77
CA LYS A 537 42.88 20.49 45.92
C LYS A 537 41.58 20.61 46.77
N GLY A 538 40.95 19.48 47.07
CA GLY A 538 39.67 19.43 47.80
C GLY A 538 38.40 19.69 46.97
N ASN A 539 38.51 20.37 45.82
CA ASN A 539 37.36 20.71 44.97
C ASN A 539 36.85 19.51 44.17
N LEU A 540 35.52 19.32 44.16
CA LEU A 540 34.87 18.22 43.45
C LEU A 540 34.81 18.48 41.94
N ALA A 541 35.48 17.62 41.17
CA ALA A 541 35.60 17.77 39.72
C ALA A 541 34.86 16.69 38.90
N GLY A 542 34.52 15.56 39.53
CA GLY A 542 33.76 14.51 38.87
C GLY A 542 33.13 13.53 39.84
N VAL A 543 31.97 12.99 39.45
CA VAL A 543 31.21 12.02 40.24
C VAL A 543 30.70 10.91 39.32
N ILE A 544 30.83 9.66 39.74
CA ILE A 544 30.23 8.49 39.09
C ILE A 544 29.47 7.65 40.12
N PHE A 545 28.23 7.32 39.81
CA PHE A 545 27.40 6.42 40.58
C PHE A 545 27.21 5.09 39.89
N ILE A 546 27.53 4.01 40.60
CA ILE A 546 27.31 2.62 40.19
C ILE A 546 26.25 2.00 41.10
N ASN A 547 25.36 1.20 40.51
CA ASN A 547 24.30 0.52 41.25
C ASN A 547 24.03 -0.86 40.68
N GLU A 548 23.22 -1.65 41.38
CA GLU A 548 22.67 -2.88 40.83
C GLU A 548 21.51 -2.57 39.87
N PRO A 549 21.42 -3.24 38.72
CA PRO A 549 20.35 -2.99 37.78
C PRO A 549 19.01 -3.41 38.37
N THR A 550 17.98 -2.56 38.20
CA THR A 550 16.60 -2.89 38.62
C THR A 550 16.02 -4.11 37.90
N SER A 551 16.58 -4.46 36.74
CA SER A 551 16.29 -5.66 35.98
C SER A 551 17.58 -6.17 35.38
N TYR A 552 18.05 -7.31 35.86
CA TYR A 552 19.26 -7.97 35.38
C TYR A 552 19.10 -8.41 33.92
N SER A 553 20.18 -8.30 33.18
CA SER A 553 20.34 -8.84 31.84
C SER A 553 20.64 -10.35 31.88
N LYS A 554 20.67 -10.98 30.71
CA LYS A 554 21.03 -12.40 30.55
C LYS A 554 22.33 -12.58 29.75
N LEU A 555 23.23 -11.61 29.86
CA LEU A 555 24.44 -11.49 29.03
C LEU A 555 25.51 -12.55 29.34
N LEU A 556 25.48 -13.15 30.54
CA LEU A 556 26.35 -14.24 30.99
C LEU A 556 25.54 -15.46 31.45
N GLY A 557 24.33 -15.66 30.89
CA GLY A 557 23.42 -16.74 31.30
C GLY A 557 22.70 -16.48 32.63
N GLN A 558 22.41 -17.54 33.39
CA GLN A 558 21.67 -17.45 34.67
C GLN A 558 22.47 -16.75 35.78
N ASN A 559 23.80 -16.84 35.74
CA ASN A 559 24.70 -16.25 36.74
C ASN A 559 24.94 -14.74 36.54
N THR A 560 24.35 -14.13 35.50
CA THR A 560 24.52 -12.69 35.21
C THR A 560 24.15 -11.82 36.41
N MET A 561 23.16 -12.22 37.19
CA MET A 561 22.69 -11.47 38.37
C MET A 561 23.79 -11.23 39.42
N LYS A 562 24.70 -12.18 39.60
CA LYS A 562 25.83 -12.04 40.53
C LYS A 562 26.79 -10.95 40.07
N TYR A 563 27.12 -10.94 38.78
CA TYR A 563 28.22 -10.17 38.20
C TYR A 563 27.84 -8.78 37.69
N GLU A 564 26.57 -8.52 37.39
CA GLU A 564 26.14 -7.29 36.70
C GLU A 564 26.05 -6.07 37.62
N ALA A 565 26.65 -4.97 37.16
CA ALA A 565 26.57 -3.63 37.73
C ALA A 565 26.21 -2.61 36.64
N LEU A 566 25.40 -1.62 37.02
CA LEU A 566 24.91 -0.56 36.16
C LEU A 566 25.61 0.74 36.52
N ILE A 567 26.24 1.38 35.53
CA ILE A 567 26.69 2.77 35.63
C ILE A 567 25.44 3.64 35.53
N GLN A 568 24.99 4.12 36.68
CA GLN A 568 23.69 4.77 36.80
C GLN A 568 23.76 6.22 36.34
N ARG A 569 24.76 6.96 36.82
CA ARG A 569 24.99 8.38 36.50
C ARG A 569 26.48 8.69 36.55
N GLY A 570 26.89 9.71 35.81
CA GLY A 570 28.22 10.29 35.96
C GLY A 570 28.33 11.64 35.29
N ALA A 571 29.03 12.58 35.93
CA ALA A 571 29.30 13.90 35.39
C ALA A 571 30.70 14.39 35.77
N THR A 572 31.20 15.36 35.02
CA THR A 572 32.42 16.10 35.34
C THR A 572 32.14 17.59 35.21
N ILE A 573 32.82 18.40 36.01
CA ILE A 573 32.66 19.86 36.04
C ILE A 573 33.09 20.50 34.70
N SER A 574 32.66 21.74 34.46
CA SER A 574 32.92 22.51 33.23
C SER A 574 34.41 22.57 32.87
N TRP A 575 35.26 22.94 33.83
CA TRP A 575 36.71 23.08 33.67
C TRP A 575 37.50 21.76 33.76
N ALA A 576 36.85 20.61 33.96
CA ALA A 576 37.56 19.33 34.04
C ALA A 576 38.27 18.99 32.72
N PRO A 577 39.51 18.45 32.77
CA PRO A 577 40.24 18.08 31.56
C PRO A 577 39.57 16.94 30.80
N LYS A 578 39.79 16.89 29.47
CA LYS A 578 39.12 16.00 28.50
C LYS A 578 39.05 14.52 28.94
N ASN A 579 40.11 14.00 29.57
CA ASN A 579 40.24 12.58 29.93
C ASN A 579 39.86 12.26 31.39
N LEU A 580 39.37 13.22 32.17
CA LEU A 580 39.05 12.99 33.59
C LEU A 580 37.94 11.94 33.76
N GLY A 581 36.85 12.07 32.99
CA GLY A 581 35.69 11.18 33.11
C GLY A 581 36.02 9.72 32.82
N SER A 582 36.80 9.43 31.76
CA SER A 582 37.20 8.06 31.42
C SER A 582 38.18 7.48 32.43
N LYS A 583 39.10 8.29 32.98
CA LYS A 583 39.99 7.85 34.08
C LYS A 583 39.20 7.53 35.34
N LEU A 584 38.28 8.39 35.76
CA LEU A 584 37.41 8.16 36.91
C LEU A 584 36.55 6.89 36.73
N LEU A 585 35.98 6.68 35.54
CA LEU A 585 35.20 5.47 35.24
C LEU A 585 36.06 4.20 35.32
N THR A 586 37.27 4.26 34.75
CA THR A 586 38.22 3.15 34.80
C THR A 586 38.63 2.83 36.23
N PHE A 587 38.90 3.85 37.05
CA PHE A 587 39.16 3.70 38.48
C PHE A 587 37.98 3.03 39.21
N ALA A 588 36.76 3.53 38.99
CA ALA A 588 35.55 2.98 39.59
C ALA A 588 35.36 1.49 39.25
N CYS A 589 35.51 1.11 37.98
CA CYS A 589 35.41 -0.29 37.56
C CYS A 589 36.50 -1.18 38.20
N LYS A 590 37.75 -0.71 38.28
CA LYS A 590 38.84 -1.44 38.94
C LYS A 590 38.60 -1.63 40.43
N TRP A 591 38.17 -0.57 41.12
CA TRP A 591 37.82 -0.62 42.53
C TRP A 591 36.69 -1.63 42.78
N MET A 592 35.65 -1.62 41.94
CA MET A 592 34.53 -2.56 42.03
C MET A 592 34.97 -4.02 41.90
N ILE A 593 35.93 -4.33 41.03
CA ILE A 593 36.41 -5.71 40.85
C ILE A 593 37.16 -6.21 42.08
N ASN A 594 37.96 -5.33 42.70
CA ASN A 594 38.78 -5.68 43.85
C ASN A 594 37.95 -5.82 45.13
N ASN A 595 36.86 -5.04 45.26
CA ASN A 595 36.08 -4.93 46.49
C ASN A 595 34.68 -5.59 46.41
N THR A 596 34.26 -6.08 45.24
CA THR A 596 32.92 -6.68 45.06
C THR A 596 32.96 -7.87 44.10
N ASP A 597 31.85 -8.61 44.02
CA ASP A 597 31.64 -9.71 43.05
C ASP A 597 31.30 -9.23 41.63
N LYS A 598 31.26 -7.92 41.37
CA LYS A 598 30.82 -7.39 40.09
C LYS A 598 31.92 -7.49 39.03
N ARG A 599 31.57 -8.00 37.85
CA ARG A 599 32.47 -8.28 36.72
C ARG A 599 31.94 -7.77 35.38
N LEU A 600 30.65 -7.47 35.31
CA LEU A 600 29.97 -7.03 34.10
C LEU A 600 29.39 -5.64 34.32
N PHE A 601 29.99 -4.62 33.72
CA PHE A 601 29.55 -3.23 33.85
C PHE A 601 28.73 -2.81 32.64
N ILE A 602 27.60 -2.15 32.88
CA ILE A 602 26.68 -1.73 31.82
C ILE A 602 26.53 -0.22 31.84
N GLY A 603 26.65 0.38 30.66
CA GLY A 603 26.37 1.78 30.40
C GLY A 603 25.26 1.93 29.36
N TYR A 604 24.52 3.03 29.44
CA TYR A 604 23.56 3.44 28.43
C TYR A 604 23.92 4.83 27.90
N GLY A 605 23.72 5.06 26.60
CA GLY A 605 23.77 6.37 25.97
C GLY A 605 22.38 6.77 25.47
N ASP A 606 21.93 7.98 25.81
CA ASP A 606 20.62 8.49 25.37
C ASP A 606 20.76 9.23 24.03
N PRO A 607 20.11 8.75 22.95
CA PRO A 607 20.13 9.44 21.66
C PRO A 607 19.61 10.88 21.72
N LYS A 608 18.65 11.16 22.61
CA LYS A 608 18.12 12.52 22.80
C LYS A 608 19.17 13.50 23.34
N ALA A 609 20.17 12.99 24.04
CA ALA A 609 21.30 13.77 24.54
C ALA A 609 22.49 13.80 23.55
N LEU A 610 22.30 13.24 22.34
CA LEU A 610 23.34 13.04 21.33
C LEU A 610 24.56 12.23 21.86
N GLU A 611 24.31 11.33 22.81
CA GLU A 611 25.33 10.50 23.44
C GLU A 611 25.59 9.23 22.62
N ILE A 612 26.70 9.22 21.90
CA ILE A 612 27.19 8.04 21.16
C ILE A 612 28.10 7.12 21.98
N GLY A 613 28.29 7.41 23.27
CA GLY A 613 29.10 6.58 24.17
C GLY A 613 30.62 6.74 24.02
N THR A 614 31.10 7.95 23.68
CA THR A 614 32.53 8.28 23.55
C THR A 614 33.33 7.91 24.81
N ILE A 615 32.78 8.13 26.01
CA ILE A 615 33.43 7.73 27.28
C ILE A 615 33.57 6.20 27.41
N TYR A 616 32.55 5.44 26.98
CA TYR A 616 32.57 3.98 27.01
C TYR A 616 33.56 3.43 26.00
N GLN A 617 33.65 4.04 24.81
CA GLN A 617 34.64 3.71 23.80
C GLN A 617 36.07 3.92 24.34
N ALA A 618 36.32 5.06 24.99
CA ALA A 618 37.62 5.36 25.59
C ALA A 618 38.01 4.38 26.72
N CYS A 619 37.02 3.76 27.37
CA CYS A 619 37.23 2.76 28.43
C CYS A 619 37.16 1.32 27.91
N ASN A 620 37.24 1.09 26.59
CA ASN A 620 37.18 -0.23 25.94
C ASN A 620 35.91 -1.05 26.23
N PHE A 621 34.77 -0.39 26.41
CA PHE A 621 33.49 -1.10 26.47
C PHE A 621 33.19 -1.72 25.09
N GLU A 622 32.39 -2.77 25.06
CA GLU A 622 31.80 -3.35 23.87
C GLU A 622 30.40 -2.77 23.63
N TYR A 623 30.08 -2.45 22.39
CA TYR A 623 28.77 -1.89 22.02
C TYR A 623 27.81 -2.98 21.56
N LEU A 624 26.56 -2.95 22.04
CA LEU A 624 25.53 -3.95 21.71
C LEU A 624 24.48 -3.49 20.70
N GLY A 625 24.44 -2.19 20.38
CA GLY A 625 23.41 -1.60 19.52
C GLY A 625 22.48 -0.60 20.23
N ASN A 626 21.56 -0.04 19.45
CA ASN A 626 20.59 0.98 19.83
C ASN A 626 19.16 0.42 19.94
N ASN A 627 18.98 -0.81 20.42
CA ASN A 627 17.67 -1.46 20.50
C ASN A 627 17.16 -1.62 21.96
N PHE A 628 17.77 -0.89 22.90
CA PHE A 628 17.53 -1.07 24.33
C PHE A 628 16.70 0.08 24.92
N GLY A 629 16.17 -0.10 26.13
CA GLY A 629 15.25 0.86 26.76
C GLY A 629 13.80 0.72 26.30
N THR A 630 12.92 1.57 26.80
CA THR A 630 11.47 1.56 26.50
C THR A 630 11.18 2.33 25.21
N SER A 631 10.31 1.78 24.34
CA SER A 631 9.81 2.51 23.16
C SER A 631 8.70 3.50 23.48
N PHE A 632 7.97 3.26 24.56
CA PHE A 632 6.76 4.00 24.90
C PHE A 632 6.88 4.57 26.31
N LEU A 633 6.66 5.87 26.43
CA LEU A 633 6.36 6.54 27.68
C LEU A 633 4.88 6.91 27.69
N TYR A 634 4.31 6.93 28.89
CA TYR A 634 2.90 7.21 29.14
C TYR A 634 2.78 8.45 30.01
N ARG A 635 1.73 9.24 29.80
CA ARG A 635 1.39 10.39 30.64
C ARG A 635 -0.05 10.27 31.08
N HIS A 636 -0.29 10.38 32.38
CA HIS A 636 -1.61 10.21 32.98
C HIS A 636 -1.77 11.18 34.16
N PRO A 637 -2.89 11.91 34.29
CA PRO A 637 -3.10 12.90 35.36
C PRO A 637 -2.89 12.34 36.77
N LEU A 638 -3.42 11.14 37.05
CA LEU A 638 -3.32 10.47 38.36
C LEU A 638 -1.90 10.00 38.74
N ILE A 639 -0.95 9.98 37.80
CA ILE A 639 0.41 9.45 38.02
C ILE A 639 1.43 10.59 37.99
N LYS A 640 2.08 10.83 39.14
CA LYS A 640 3.21 11.77 39.30
C LYS A 640 2.94 13.18 38.75
N ASN A 641 1.81 13.79 39.09
CA ASN A 641 1.43 15.16 38.67
C ASN A 641 1.67 15.39 37.17
N ASN A 642 1.10 14.50 36.34
CA ASN A 642 1.16 14.61 34.90
C ASN A 642 2.58 14.48 34.28
N ARG A 643 3.57 13.90 34.99
CA ARG A 643 4.89 13.55 34.43
C ARG A 643 4.85 12.24 33.64
N THR A 644 5.74 12.11 32.65
CA THR A 644 5.87 10.88 31.84
C THR A 644 6.43 9.71 32.66
N PHE A 645 5.91 8.51 32.47
CA PHE A 645 6.35 7.28 33.13
C PHE A 645 6.36 6.08 32.18
N SER A 646 7.12 5.04 32.50
CA SER A 646 7.12 3.77 31.75
C SER A 646 6.08 2.80 32.29
N SER A 647 5.57 1.89 31.46
CA SER A 647 4.62 0.84 31.90
C SER A 647 5.18 0.02 33.07
N GLN A 648 6.49 -0.24 33.10
CA GLN A 648 7.15 -0.95 34.18
C GLN A 648 7.11 -0.20 35.53
N SER A 649 6.97 1.13 35.50
CA SER A 649 6.84 1.94 36.72
C SER A 649 5.57 1.58 37.51
N LEU A 650 4.49 1.17 36.83
CA LEU A 650 3.26 0.71 37.46
C LEU A 650 3.41 -0.64 38.17
N ASN A 651 4.43 -1.43 37.84
CA ASN A 651 4.72 -2.72 38.48
C ASN A 651 5.52 -2.58 39.78
N ARG A 652 5.97 -1.38 40.14
CA ARG A 652 6.81 -1.15 41.34
C ARG A 652 6.01 -1.30 42.63
N THR A 653 6.70 -1.69 43.71
CA THR A 653 6.09 -1.82 45.04
C THR A 653 5.52 -0.48 45.55
N SER A 654 6.19 0.64 45.26
CA SER A 654 5.69 1.98 45.60
C SER A 654 4.39 2.35 44.87
N ALA A 655 4.25 1.95 43.60
CA ALA A 655 3.02 2.15 42.84
C ALA A 655 1.86 1.30 43.41
N PHE A 656 2.14 0.05 43.83
CA PHE A 656 1.18 -0.80 44.51
C PHE A 656 0.74 -0.21 45.86
N LYS A 657 1.69 0.22 46.71
CA LYS A 657 1.37 0.88 48.00
C LYS A 657 0.53 2.14 47.80
N LYS A 658 0.86 2.97 46.80
CA LYS A 658 0.06 4.17 46.46
C LYS A 658 -1.35 3.79 46.00
N TRP A 659 -1.49 2.78 45.15
CA TRP A 659 -2.78 2.29 44.70
C TRP A 659 -3.64 1.74 45.85
N CYS A 660 -3.06 0.95 46.77
CA CYS A 660 -3.75 0.48 47.96
C CYS A 660 -4.28 1.64 48.81
N LYS A 661 -3.44 2.67 49.05
CA LYS A 661 -3.85 3.89 49.78
C LYS A 661 -5.01 4.60 49.09
N THR A 662 -4.99 4.74 47.77
CA THR A 662 -6.06 5.40 47.00
C THR A 662 -7.37 4.62 46.99
N ASN A 663 -7.33 3.29 47.18
CA ASN A 663 -8.53 2.44 47.18
C ASN A 663 -8.94 2.01 48.61
N ASN A 664 -8.41 2.66 49.65
CA ASN A 664 -8.66 2.34 51.06
C ASN A 664 -8.39 0.86 51.43
N ILE A 665 -7.39 0.26 50.80
CA ILE A 665 -6.95 -1.11 51.10
C ILE A 665 -5.75 -1.03 52.05
N THR A 666 -5.87 -1.62 53.24
CA THR A 666 -4.77 -1.69 54.22
C THR A 666 -3.80 -2.82 53.85
N PRO A 667 -2.56 -2.52 53.43
CA PRO A 667 -1.61 -3.56 53.03
C PRO A 667 -1.03 -4.27 54.26
N LYS A 668 -1.13 -5.60 54.30
CA LYS A 668 -0.61 -6.42 55.41
C LYS A 668 0.91 -6.64 55.29
N LYS A 669 1.60 -6.89 56.42
CA LYS A 669 3.08 -7.03 56.47
C LYS A 669 3.58 -8.24 55.67
N ASP A 670 2.85 -9.34 55.71
CA ASP A 670 3.07 -10.60 54.96
C ASP A 670 3.03 -10.42 53.41
N TRP A 671 2.47 -9.32 52.90
CA TRP A 671 2.48 -9.01 51.47
C TRP A 671 3.82 -8.50 50.94
N PHE A 672 4.79 -8.26 51.82
CA PHE A 672 6.12 -7.79 51.48
C PHE A 672 7.17 -8.76 52.02
N LYS A 673 8.24 -8.95 51.25
CA LYS A 673 9.45 -9.64 51.68
C LYS A 673 10.23 -8.75 52.65
N GLU A 674 11.18 -9.33 53.38
CA GLU A 674 12.07 -8.61 54.31
C GLU A 674 12.83 -7.46 53.64
N ASN A 675 13.21 -7.63 52.37
CA ASN A 675 13.86 -6.59 51.56
C ASN A 675 12.89 -5.50 51.04
N GLY A 676 11.65 -5.46 51.52
CA GLY A 676 10.64 -4.45 51.20
C GLY A 676 9.96 -4.61 49.84
N PHE A 677 10.32 -5.62 49.04
CA PHE A 677 9.64 -5.92 47.77
C PHE A 677 8.33 -6.69 47.99
N LYS A 678 7.29 -6.38 47.23
CA LYS A 678 6.02 -7.14 47.29
C LYS A 678 6.23 -8.63 46.99
N ASN A 679 5.57 -9.47 47.76
CA ASN A 679 5.49 -10.90 47.52
C ASN A 679 4.17 -11.21 46.79
N LEU A 680 4.25 -11.62 45.52
CA LEU A 680 3.05 -11.89 44.72
C LEU A 680 2.31 -13.17 45.15
N GLN A 681 2.93 -14.04 45.94
CA GLN A 681 2.29 -15.28 46.41
C GLN A 681 1.33 -15.02 47.57
N THR A 682 1.68 -14.10 48.48
CA THR A 682 0.91 -13.83 49.70
C THR A 682 -0.23 -12.82 49.51
N ILE A 683 -0.20 -12.03 48.44
CA ILE A 683 -1.30 -11.10 48.13
C ILE A 683 -2.55 -11.90 47.71
N PRO A 684 -3.77 -11.55 48.16
CA PRO A 684 -5.01 -12.18 47.71
C PRO A 684 -5.28 -12.01 46.20
N GLU A 685 -5.86 -13.02 45.55
CA GLU A 685 -6.05 -13.02 44.10
C GLU A 685 -7.02 -11.93 43.62
N GLY A 686 -8.06 -11.62 44.41
CA GLY A 686 -8.99 -10.51 44.13
C GLY A 686 -8.27 -9.16 44.04
N ILE A 687 -7.32 -8.90 44.94
CA ILE A 687 -6.53 -7.66 44.98
C ILE A 687 -5.53 -7.63 43.82
N LYS A 688 -4.91 -8.76 43.46
CA LYS A 688 -4.06 -8.85 42.27
C LYS A 688 -4.82 -8.53 41.00
N ASN A 689 -6.03 -9.05 40.86
CA ASN A 689 -6.87 -8.82 39.68
C ASN A 689 -7.33 -7.37 39.61
N ALA A 690 -7.77 -6.78 40.73
CA ALA A 690 -8.10 -5.36 40.81
C ALA A 690 -6.90 -4.48 40.43
N TRP A 691 -5.70 -4.78 40.95
CA TRP A 691 -4.48 -4.04 40.61
C TRP A 691 -4.06 -4.22 39.14
N LYS A 692 -4.19 -5.42 38.57
CA LYS A 692 -3.96 -5.69 37.14
C LYS A 692 -4.94 -4.90 36.25
N ASN A 693 -6.22 -4.86 36.62
CA ASN A 693 -7.26 -4.12 35.90
C ASN A 693 -7.01 -2.61 35.96
N TRP A 694 -6.65 -2.09 37.14
CA TRP A 694 -6.25 -0.69 37.29
C TRP A 694 -5.07 -0.32 36.39
N LYS A 695 -4.02 -1.15 36.33
CA LYS A 695 -2.89 -0.93 35.42
C LYS A 695 -3.31 -0.88 33.95
N LYS A 696 -4.19 -1.78 33.52
CA LYS A 696 -4.72 -1.79 32.15
C LYS A 696 -5.51 -0.52 31.86
N LYS A 697 -6.38 -0.11 32.79
CA LYS A 697 -7.19 1.12 32.70
C LYS A 697 -6.32 2.37 32.56
N ILE A 698 -5.32 2.53 33.44
CA ILE A 698 -4.38 3.66 33.38
C ILE A 698 -3.62 3.68 32.04
N LEU A 699 -3.22 2.52 31.51
CA LEU A 699 -2.51 2.46 30.22
C LEU A 699 -3.43 2.73 29.02
N SER A 700 -4.72 2.41 29.09
CA SER A 700 -5.68 2.72 28.02
C SER A 700 -6.10 4.19 28.00
N GLU A 701 -6.13 4.84 29.18
CA GLU A 701 -6.48 6.26 29.32
C GLU A 701 -5.27 7.20 29.15
N ALA A 702 -4.05 6.67 29.20
CA ALA A 702 -2.82 7.48 29.13
C ALA A 702 -2.47 7.93 27.71
N GLN A 703 -1.94 9.15 27.60
CA GLN A 703 -1.31 9.65 26.37
C GLN A 703 0.03 8.94 26.14
N ILE A 704 0.27 8.47 24.92
CA ILE A 704 1.46 7.69 24.54
C ILE A 704 2.48 8.57 23.83
N PHE A 705 3.74 8.50 24.27
CA PHE A 705 4.89 9.16 23.66
C PHE A 705 5.88 8.12 23.16
N LEU A 706 6.27 8.24 21.89
CA LEU A 706 7.34 7.43 21.32
C LEU A 706 8.69 7.97 21.79
N THR A 707 9.55 7.08 22.28
CA THR A 707 10.93 7.41 22.64
C THR A 707 11.92 6.57 21.84
N GLU A 708 13.02 7.23 21.46
CA GLU A 708 14.13 6.57 20.80
C GLU A 708 14.77 5.52 21.70
N ARG A 709 15.25 4.45 21.07
CA ARG A 709 15.89 3.34 21.76
C ARG A 709 17.32 3.72 22.11
N LYS A 710 17.73 3.37 23.32
CA LYS A 710 19.04 3.73 23.88
C LYS A 710 20.14 2.83 23.35
N HIS A 711 21.33 3.43 23.23
CA HIS A 711 22.58 2.70 23.04
C HIS A 711 22.94 1.94 24.31
N LYS A 712 23.44 0.72 24.18
CA LYS A 712 23.91 -0.09 25.32
C LYS A 712 25.38 -0.49 25.14
N TYR A 713 26.16 -0.28 26.19
CA TYR A 713 27.59 -0.55 26.27
C TYR A 713 27.86 -1.50 27.42
N VAL A 714 28.82 -2.41 27.26
CA VAL A 714 29.12 -3.46 28.22
C VAL A 714 30.62 -3.60 28.36
N LEU A 715 31.13 -3.65 29.59
CA LEU A 715 32.52 -3.98 29.86
C LEU A 715 32.58 -5.23 30.75
N LEU A 716 33.26 -6.26 30.27
CA LEU A 716 33.54 -7.47 31.03
C LEU A 716 34.98 -7.40 31.55
N LEU A 717 35.16 -7.53 32.86
CA LEU A 717 36.47 -7.57 33.50
C LEU A 717 36.53 -8.73 34.50
N GLY A 718 37.69 -9.38 34.58
CA GLY A 718 38.00 -10.36 35.63
C GLY A 718 39.00 -9.78 36.63
N LYS A 719 38.99 -10.27 37.87
CA LYS A 719 40.01 -10.01 38.88
C LYS A 719 41.38 -10.44 38.37
N ASN A 720 41.43 -11.63 37.76
CA ASN A 720 42.63 -12.21 37.13
C ASN A 720 42.34 -12.63 35.68
N LYS A 721 43.41 -12.83 34.88
CA LYS A 721 43.31 -13.29 33.48
C LYS A 721 42.52 -14.60 33.32
N ARG A 722 42.59 -15.49 34.31
CA ARG A 722 41.86 -16.78 34.32
C ARG A 722 40.35 -16.57 34.44
N GLU A 723 39.90 -15.83 35.47
CA GLU A 723 38.49 -15.52 35.67
C GLU A 723 37.89 -14.79 34.46
N TYR A 724 38.65 -13.85 33.87
CA TYR A 724 38.22 -13.18 32.65
C TYR A 724 37.96 -14.16 31.49
N LYS A 725 38.85 -15.14 31.26
CA LYS A 725 38.66 -16.16 30.21
C LYS A 725 37.42 -17.02 30.47
N GLU A 726 37.20 -17.45 31.71
CA GLU A 726 36.04 -18.24 32.11
C GLU A 726 34.73 -17.46 31.86
N LEU A 727 34.66 -16.20 32.31
CA LEU A 727 33.50 -15.34 32.08
C LEU A 727 33.28 -15.01 30.60
N LYS A 728 34.37 -14.85 29.84
CA LYS A 728 34.30 -14.60 28.39
C LYS A 728 33.68 -15.77 27.64
N ASN A 729 33.92 -17.02 28.08
CA ASN A 729 33.29 -18.20 27.49
C ASN A 729 31.77 -18.27 27.75
N LEU A 730 31.28 -17.61 28.80
CA LEU A 730 29.85 -17.53 29.14
C LEU A 730 29.08 -16.43 28.40
N LYS A 731 29.77 -15.66 27.54
CA LYS A 731 29.22 -14.52 26.81
C LYS A 731 28.11 -14.96 25.84
N THR A 732 26.90 -14.41 26.00
CA THR A 732 25.72 -14.73 25.16
C THR A 732 25.39 -13.65 24.12
N TYR A 733 26.16 -12.56 24.06
CA TYR A 733 25.85 -11.38 23.25
C TYR A 733 26.86 -11.13 22.14
N ILE A 734 26.38 -10.47 21.08
CA ILE A 734 27.17 -10.13 19.89
C ILE A 734 27.49 -8.63 19.93
N CYS A 735 28.75 -8.30 19.72
CA CYS A 735 29.23 -6.92 19.64
C CYS A 735 28.91 -6.32 18.27
N LYS A 736 28.56 -5.04 18.27
CA LYS A 736 28.33 -4.23 17.08
C LYS A 736 29.42 -3.17 16.95
N PRO A 737 29.69 -2.66 15.74
CA PRO A 737 30.57 -1.51 15.57
C PRO A 737 30.02 -0.29 16.30
N TYR A 738 30.91 0.46 16.96
CA TYR A 738 30.55 1.69 17.66
C TYR A 738 29.83 2.66 16.71
N PRO A 739 28.82 3.39 17.21
CA PRO A 739 28.20 4.46 16.42
C PRO A 739 29.23 5.55 16.18
N LYS A 740 29.49 5.87 14.91
CA LYS A 740 30.27 7.05 14.54
C LYS A 740 29.34 8.26 14.55
N ARG A 741 29.79 9.41 15.08
CA ARG A 741 29.19 10.69 14.69
C ARG A 741 29.47 10.79 13.19
N ASN A 742 28.45 10.94 12.35
CA ASN A 742 28.56 10.82 10.89
C ASN A 742 29.86 11.44 10.34
N GLU A 743 30.87 10.61 10.06
CA GLU A 743 32.15 10.99 9.44
C GLU A 743 32.03 11.12 7.92
N GLU A 744 30.84 10.85 7.34
CA GLU A 744 30.54 11.12 5.92
C GLU A 744 30.38 12.63 5.61
N TYR A 745 30.63 13.51 6.59
CA TYR A 745 30.58 14.97 6.46
C TYR A 745 31.94 15.67 6.58
N THR A 746 33.02 14.91 6.76
CA THR A 746 34.39 15.43 6.83
C THR A 746 35.24 15.03 5.63
N SER A 747 34.63 14.68 4.48
CA SER A 747 35.31 14.92 3.22
C SER A 747 35.20 16.42 2.97
N GLU A 748 36.34 17.11 3.09
CA GLU A 748 36.50 18.49 2.66
C GLU A 748 35.73 18.69 1.34
N CYS A 749 34.81 19.65 1.34
CA CYS A 749 34.32 20.21 0.10
C CYS A 749 35.52 20.91 -0.57
N ILE A 750 36.33 20.15 -1.28
CA ILE A 750 37.03 20.68 -2.45
C ILE A 750 35.90 21.00 -3.42
N ILE A 751 35.41 22.24 -3.32
CA ILE A 751 34.75 22.86 -4.45
C ILE A 751 35.84 22.88 -5.52
N ASP A 752 35.77 21.93 -6.43
CA ASP A 752 36.65 21.86 -7.59
C ASP A 752 36.58 23.24 -8.24
N SER A 753 37.67 24.01 -8.17
CA SER A 753 37.76 25.39 -8.69
C SER A 753 37.40 25.46 -10.18
N ASN A 754 37.36 24.31 -10.85
CA ASN A 754 36.91 24.10 -12.21
C ASN A 754 35.37 24.18 -12.43
N ILE A 755 34.54 24.09 -11.38
CA ILE A 755 33.07 24.23 -11.48
C ILE A 755 32.65 25.70 -11.39
N ILE A 756 33.36 26.52 -10.61
CA ILE A 756 33.13 27.96 -10.52
C ILE A 756 33.39 28.65 -11.87
N ALA A 757 34.33 28.13 -12.67
CA ALA A 757 34.65 28.64 -14.01
C ALA A 757 33.61 28.30 -15.10
N LYS A 758 32.57 27.50 -14.82
CA LYS A 758 31.55 27.08 -15.80
C LYS A 758 30.16 27.67 -15.57
N LEU A 759 29.99 28.53 -14.57
CA LEU A 759 28.75 29.25 -14.35
C LEU A 759 28.70 30.50 -15.24
N PRO A 760 27.59 30.79 -15.94
CA PRO A 760 27.47 32.01 -16.72
C PRO A 760 27.46 33.21 -15.75
N GLN A 761 28.40 34.13 -15.94
CA GLN A 761 28.42 35.43 -15.25
C GLN A 761 27.14 36.22 -15.57
N PRO A 762 26.55 36.96 -14.62
CA PRO A 762 25.33 37.72 -14.84
C PRO A 762 25.60 38.85 -15.84
N ALA A 763 24.89 38.82 -16.97
CA ALA A 763 24.95 39.87 -17.96
C ALA A 763 24.36 41.18 -17.39
N THR A 764 25.15 42.24 -17.51
CA THR A 764 24.80 43.62 -17.16
C THR A 764 23.47 44.01 -17.81
N ILE A 765 22.55 44.53 -17.00
CA ILE A 765 21.29 45.11 -17.46
C ILE A 765 21.63 46.39 -18.23
N GLN A 766 21.50 46.36 -19.57
CA GLN A 766 21.31 47.56 -20.36
C GLN A 766 19.85 47.62 -20.82
N THR A 767 19.20 48.67 -20.35
CA THR A 767 17.92 49.21 -20.79
C THR A 767 17.96 49.48 -22.30
N GLY A 768 16.98 48.98 -23.05
CA GLY A 768 16.81 49.38 -24.46
C GLY A 768 15.92 48.43 -25.27
N THR A 769 14.72 48.89 -25.58
CA THR A 769 13.77 48.27 -26.51
C THR A 769 14.38 47.95 -27.88
N LYS A 770 14.20 46.71 -28.38
CA LYS A 770 13.49 46.37 -29.65
C LYS A 770 13.69 44.89 -30.04
N PHE A 771 12.66 44.35 -30.67
CA PHE A 771 12.51 42.98 -31.14
C PHE A 771 13.48 42.56 -32.29
N HIS A 772 13.71 41.24 -32.38
CA HIS A 772 14.29 40.40 -33.47
C HIS A 772 15.84 40.49 -33.60
N SER A 773 16.64 39.42 -33.58
CA SER A 773 16.53 38.15 -34.32
C SER A 773 17.59 37.10 -33.89
N THR A 774 17.37 35.88 -34.36
CA THR A 774 18.09 34.60 -34.20
C THR A 774 19.62 34.59 -34.38
N LYS A 775 20.35 33.84 -33.53
CA LYS A 775 21.49 32.98 -33.92
C LYS A 775 21.83 31.92 -32.86
N ASN A 776 21.06 30.82 -32.88
CA ASN A 776 21.59 29.44 -32.87
C ASN A 776 20.45 28.44 -33.14
N ARG A 777 19.87 28.58 -34.34
CA ARG A 777 19.20 27.49 -35.05
C ARG A 777 19.91 27.33 -36.39
N LYS A 778 20.96 26.49 -36.43
CA LYS A 778 21.56 25.98 -37.68
C LYS A 778 21.71 24.46 -37.67
N THR A 779 20.82 23.78 -36.95
CA THR A 779 20.67 22.33 -37.00
C THR A 779 19.90 21.83 -38.23
N PRO A 780 18.87 22.53 -38.77
CA PRO A 780 18.13 22.02 -39.92
C PRO A 780 18.94 22.01 -41.22
N GLU A 781 19.67 23.09 -41.53
CA GLU A 781 20.47 23.23 -42.76
C GLU A 781 21.58 22.17 -42.85
N LYS A 782 22.23 21.86 -41.72
CA LYS A 782 23.26 20.81 -41.65
C LYS A 782 22.66 19.42 -41.90
N LEU A 783 21.45 19.16 -41.42
CA LEU A 783 20.76 17.87 -41.62
C LEU A 783 20.29 17.72 -43.07
N ASP A 784 19.76 18.78 -43.67
CA ASP A 784 19.36 18.80 -45.09
C ASP A 784 20.56 18.57 -46.02
N TYR A 785 21.71 19.18 -45.72
CA TYR A 785 22.93 18.94 -46.48
C TYR A 785 23.41 17.49 -46.39
N ILE A 786 23.29 16.84 -45.22
CA ILE A 786 23.60 15.41 -45.05
C ILE A 786 22.61 14.57 -45.85
N ILE A 787 21.30 14.82 -45.76
CA ILE A 787 20.26 14.07 -46.49
C ILE A 787 20.50 14.13 -48.01
N LYS A 788 20.94 15.28 -48.53
CA LYS A 788 21.14 15.47 -49.98
C LYS A 788 22.44 14.87 -50.51
N ASN A 789 23.47 14.72 -49.67
CA ASN A 789 24.82 14.37 -50.13
C ASN A 789 25.40 13.07 -49.54
N TYR A 790 24.73 12.41 -48.58
CA TYR A 790 25.29 11.23 -47.89
C TYR A 790 25.47 9.99 -48.77
N GLN A 791 24.83 9.95 -49.94
CA GLN A 791 25.00 8.85 -50.91
C GLN A 791 26.23 9.06 -51.82
N ASN A 792 26.66 10.32 -52.02
CA ASN A 792 27.66 10.68 -53.03
C ASN A 792 28.98 11.21 -52.45
N LYS A 793 29.02 11.54 -51.15
CA LYS A 793 30.23 12.01 -50.45
C LYS A 793 30.58 11.10 -49.29
N THR A 794 31.87 10.95 -49.03
CA THR A 794 32.32 10.15 -47.89
C THR A 794 32.02 10.86 -46.56
N GLN A 795 31.88 10.07 -45.49
CA GLN A 795 31.57 10.57 -44.14
C GLN A 795 32.63 11.56 -43.62
N LYS A 796 33.87 11.48 -44.12
CA LYS A 796 34.97 12.37 -43.73
C LYS A 796 34.83 13.73 -44.40
N GLU A 797 34.46 13.76 -45.68
CA GLU A 797 34.23 14.99 -46.45
C GLU A 797 33.00 15.74 -45.94
N LEU A 798 31.93 15.02 -45.59
CA LEU A 798 30.72 15.62 -44.99
C LEU A 798 31.02 16.27 -43.64
N ALA A 799 31.85 15.63 -42.81
CA ALA A 799 32.27 16.15 -41.52
C ALA A 799 33.14 17.41 -41.65
N GLN A 800 34.07 17.43 -42.61
CA GLN A 800 34.87 18.62 -42.91
C GLN A 800 34.04 19.77 -43.47
N THR A 801 33.13 19.49 -44.41
CA THR A 801 32.32 20.54 -45.07
C THR A 801 31.34 21.20 -44.09
N LEU A 802 30.80 20.44 -43.12
CA LEU A 802 29.83 20.95 -42.14
C LEU A 802 30.47 21.48 -40.85
N ASN A 803 31.80 21.38 -40.75
CA ASN A 803 32.60 21.68 -39.57
C ASN A 803 32.06 20.96 -38.32
N GLU A 804 31.83 19.65 -38.44
CA GLU A 804 31.24 18.78 -37.42
C GLU A 804 32.05 17.49 -37.22
N THR A 805 31.86 16.81 -36.10
CA THR A 805 32.60 15.57 -35.85
C THR A 805 32.09 14.41 -36.71
N LYS A 806 33.00 13.58 -37.22
CA LYS A 806 32.67 12.36 -38.00
C LYS A 806 31.69 11.43 -37.26
N ARG A 807 31.76 11.39 -35.92
CA ARG A 807 30.83 10.64 -35.06
C ARG A 807 29.41 11.18 -35.14
N TRP A 808 29.23 12.49 -35.14
CA TRP A 808 27.91 13.11 -35.24
C TRP A 808 27.27 12.86 -36.61
N VAL A 809 28.02 13.07 -37.70
CA VAL A 809 27.55 12.78 -39.07
C VAL A 809 27.15 11.31 -39.24
N ASN A 810 27.96 10.37 -38.72
CA ASN A 810 27.66 8.94 -38.76
C ASN A 810 26.42 8.56 -37.94
N SER A 811 26.12 9.28 -36.87
CA SER A 811 24.89 9.09 -36.11
C SER A 811 23.66 9.52 -36.92
N GLN A 812 23.74 10.64 -37.64
CA GLN A 812 22.61 11.13 -38.45
C GLN A 812 22.33 10.20 -39.64
N ILE A 813 23.37 9.74 -40.35
CA ILE A 813 23.24 8.79 -41.47
C ILE A 813 22.63 7.46 -41.01
N ARG A 814 23.04 6.95 -39.84
CA ARG A 814 22.47 5.71 -39.27
C ARG A 814 21.00 5.84 -38.89
N GLN A 815 20.54 7.03 -38.53
CA GLN A 815 19.12 7.28 -38.23
C GLN A 815 18.28 7.36 -39.51
N LEU A 816 18.82 7.97 -40.57
CA LEU A 816 18.22 7.98 -41.92
C LEU A 816 18.07 6.55 -42.48
N GLN A 817 19.12 5.73 -42.39
CA GLN A 817 19.09 4.33 -42.88
C GLN A 817 18.13 3.41 -42.11
N LYS A 818 17.70 3.81 -40.90
CA LYS A 818 16.74 3.05 -40.08
C LYS A 818 15.29 3.51 -40.25
N GLY A 819 15.01 4.39 -41.20
CA GLY A 819 13.66 4.88 -41.50
C GLY A 819 13.04 5.76 -40.41
N GLY A 820 13.86 6.37 -39.54
CA GLY A 820 13.40 7.26 -38.48
C GLY A 820 13.58 8.74 -38.86
N SER A 821 12.57 9.57 -38.58
CA SER A 821 12.72 11.04 -38.65
C SER A 821 13.67 11.54 -37.56
N LEU A 822 14.58 12.45 -37.93
CA LEU A 822 15.69 12.94 -37.11
C LEU A 822 15.17 13.92 -36.04
N VAL A 823 14.90 13.42 -34.83
CA VAL A 823 14.68 14.25 -33.63
C VAL A 823 15.70 13.85 -32.54
N THR A 824 16.43 14.84 -32.05
CA THR A 824 17.61 14.71 -31.20
C THR A 824 17.29 14.23 -29.78
N LYS A 825 17.91 13.13 -29.34
CA LYS A 825 18.15 12.83 -27.91
C LYS A 825 19.59 12.35 -27.73
N ASN A 826 20.34 13.02 -26.84
CA ASN A 826 21.71 12.68 -26.45
C ASN A 826 21.78 11.49 -25.46
N PRO A 827 22.95 10.84 -25.31
CA PRO A 827 23.05 9.41 -25.05
C PRO A 827 23.35 9.07 -23.58
N VAL A 828 22.76 8.00 -23.05
CA VAL A 828 23.19 7.37 -21.78
C VAL A 828 23.07 5.85 -21.86
N GLY A 829 24.22 5.19 -21.68
CA GLY A 829 24.39 3.99 -20.84
C GLY A 829 23.68 2.68 -21.23
N SER A 830 24.49 1.67 -21.56
CA SER A 830 24.24 0.22 -21.58
C SER A 830 22.77 -0.25 -21.56
N THR A 831 22.28 -0.62 -22.74
CA THR A 831 20.90 -1.04 -23.04
C THR A 831 20.40 -2.30 -22.30
N LYS A 832 21.26 -3.06 -21.61
CA LYS A 832 20.86 -4.24 -20.80
C LYS A 832 20.49 -3.90 -19.35
N SER A 833 21.14 -2.92 -18.73
CA SER A 833 20.86 -2.54 -17.33
C SER A 833 19.55 -1.74 -17.21
N ARG A 834 19.34 -0.81 -18.16
CA ARG A 834 18.18 0.10 -18.18
C ARG A 834 16.85 -0.63 -18.35
N LYS A 835 16.80 -1.63 -19.24
CA LYS A 835 15.61 -2.48 -19.46
C LYS A 835 15.22 -3.28 -18.21
N ASN A 836 16.18 -3.73 -17.40
CA ASN A 836 15.87 -4.41 -16.15
C ASN A 836 15.44 -3.42 -15.06
N SER A 837 16.03 -2.22 -15.01
CA SER A 837 15.60 -1.18 -14.06
C SER A 837 14.16 -0.72 -14.32
N GLU A 838 13.76 -0.55 -15.59
CA GLU A 838 12.40 -0.16 -15.97
C GLU A 838 11.39 -1.28 -15.67
N LYS A 839 11.76 -2.55 -15.92
CA LYS A 839 10.93 -3.71 -15.56
C LYS A 839 10.76 -3.83 -14.05
N ILE A 840 11.82 -3.61 -13.27
CA ILE A 840 11.79 -3.64 -11.81
C ILE A 840 10.93 -2.49 -11.27
N GLN A 841 11.09 -1.28 -11.81
CA GLN A 841 10.29 -0.12 -11.42
C GLN A 841 8.81 -0.33 -11.74
N PHE A 842 8.50 -0.89 -12.91
CA PHE A 842 7.12 -1.26 -13.25
C PHE A 842 6.52 -2.30 -12.30
N ILE A 843 7.32 -3.28 -11.82
CA ILE A 843 6.88 -4.23 -10.79
C ILE A 843 6.59 -3.49 -9.49
N ILE A 844 7.46 -2.57 -9.04
CA ILE A 844 7.27 -1.78 -7.81
C ILE A 844 5.97 -0.95 -7.89
N ASP A 845 5.80 -0.20 -8.98
CA ASP A 845 4.67 0.73 -9.16
C ASP A 845 3.31 0.02 -9.29
N ASN A 846 3.32 -1.22 -9.79
CA ASN A 846 2.12 -2.00 -10.09
C ASN A 846 1.92 -3.23 -9.20
N TYR A 847 2.84 -3.53 -8.26
CA TYR A 847 2.72 -4.66 -7.31
C TYR A 847 1.40 -4.62 -6.53
N ASN A 848 0.94 -3.42 -6.20
CA ASN A 848 -0.32 -3.21 -5.48
C ASN A 848 -1.57 -3.24 -6.38
N LYS A 849 -1.41 -3.00 -7.69
CA LYS A 849 -2.49 -2.73 -8.65
C LYS A 849 -2.84 -3.90 -9.58
N LEU A 850 -1.86 -4.75 -9.93
CA LEU A 850 -2.01 -5.83 -10.92
C LEU A 850 -1.68 -7.21 -10.33
N THR A 851 -2.27 -8.27 -10.88
CA THR A 851 -1.91 -9.66 -10.51
C THR A 851 -0.55 -10.05 -11.08
N LYS A 852 0.15 -11.01 -10.47
CA LYS A 852 1.47 -11.49 -10.93
C LYS A 852 1.45 -11.95 -12.39
N LYS A 853 0.32 -12.51 -12.84
CA LYS A 853 0.11 -12.98 -14.21
C LYS A 853 -0.10 -11.83 -15.20
N GLU A 854 -0.75 -10.75 -14.77
CA GLU A 854 -0.91 -9.52 -15.56
C GLU A 854 0.39 -8.72 -15.65
N ILE A 855 1.15 -8.66 -14.55
CA ILE A 855 2.50 -8.05 -14.53
C ILE A 855 3.43 -8.80 -15.50
N ALA A 856 3.42 -10.13 -15.47
CA ALA A 856 4.17 -10.97 -16.41
C ALA A 856 3.76 -10.71 -17.87
N LYS A 857 2.45 -10.63 -18.14
CA LYS A 857 1.92 -10.34 -19.48
C LYS A 857 2.27 -8.93 -19.98
N ASN A 858 2.23 -7.93 -19.12
CA ASN A 858 2.54 -6.54 -19.47
C ASN A 858 4.04 -6.30 -19.68
N LEU A 859 4.89 -7.03 -18.97
CA LEU A 859 6.35 -6.95 -19.12
C LEU A 859 6.90 -7.90 -20.19
N ASN A 860 6.03 -8.71 -20.79
CA ASN A 860 6.38 -9.80 -21.71
C ASN A 860 7.42 -10.76 -21.11
N GLU A 861 7.23 -11.11 -19.83
CA GLU A 861 8.13 -11.93 -19.02
C GLU A 861 7.40 -13.15 -18.47
N THR A 862 8.15 -14.15 -17.99
CA THR A 862 7.54 -15.34 -17.38
C THR A 862 7.02 -15.05 -15.97
N GLU A 863 5.91 -15.69 -15.58
CA GLU A 863 5.36 -15.58 -14.22
C GLU A 863 6.38 -16.03 -13.16
N ARG A 864 7.29 -16.96 -13.53
CA ARG A 864 8.39 -17.45 -12.69
C ARG A 864 9.43 -16.36 -12.44
N TRP A 865 9.82 -15.60 -13.47
CA TRP A 865 10.74 -14.48 -13.35
C TRP A 865 10.16 -13.35 -12.49
N VAL A 866 8.88 -13.00 -12.70
CA VAL A 866 8.19 -12.00 -11.86
C VAL A 866 8.11 -12.44 -10.40
N LYS A 867 7.80 -13.72 -10.13
CA LYS A 867 7.79 -14.28 -8.76
C LYS A 867 9.16 -14.20 -8.08
N LYS A 868 10.23 -14.55 -8.80
CA LYS A 868 11.61 -14.48 -8.30
C LYS A 868 12.01 -13.03 -7.99
N THR A 869 11.75 -12.13 -8.93
CA THR A 869 12.08 -10.70 -8.79
C THR A 869 11.31 -10.04 -7.64
N ILE A 870 10.03 -10.36 -7.46
CA ILE A 870 9.25 -9.92 -6.29
C ILE A 870 9.85 -10.45 -4.98
N SER A 871 10.30 -11.72 -4.95
CA SER A 871 10.95 -12.30 -3.78
C SER A 871 12.26 -11.58 -3.43
N ASP A 872 13.07 -11.26 -4.44
CA ASP A 872 14.31 -10.52 -4.27
C ASP A 872 14.05 -9.07 -3.82
N LEU A 873 13.01 -8.40 -4.35
CA LEU A 873 12.61 -7.05 -3.93
C LEU A 873 12.06 -7.03 -2.50
N ILE A 874 11.35 -8.08 -2.06
CA ILE A 874 10.92 -8.24 -0.66
C ILE A 874 12.15 -8.50 0.24
N GLY A 875 13.10 -9.34 -0.20
CA GLY A 875 14.35 -9.60 0.52
C GLY A 875 15.20 -8.33 0.70
N LYS A 876 15.18 -7.44 -0.31
CA LYS A 876 15.82 -6.12 -0.30
C LYS A 876 14.97 -5.02 0.38
N LYS A 877 13.79 -5.35 0.92
CA LYS A 877 12.83 -4.43 1.56
C LYS A 877 12.33 -3.27 0.67
N LEU A 878 12.46 -3.38 -0.65
CA LEU A 878 11.98 -2.38 -1.60
C LEU A 878 10.46 -2.46 -1.82
N ILE A 879 9.86 -3.61 -1.52
CA ILE A 879 8.40 -3.81 -1.53
C ILE A 879 8.01 -4.61 -0.28
N ILE A 880 6.91 -4.24 0.37
CA ILE A 880 6.35 -4.96 1.52
C ILE A 880 5.58 -6.18 1.02
N SER A 881 5.79 -7.35 1.64
CA SER A 881 5.05 -8.55 1.26
C SER A 881 3.54 -8.33 1.47
N LYS A 882 2.74 -8.54 0.41
CA LYS A 882 1.27 -8.63 0.54
C LYS A 882 0.94 -9.88 1.33
N ILE A 883 1.05 -9.79 2.64
CA ILE A 883 0.21 -10.58 3.55
C ILE A 883 -0.92 -9.63 3.96
N SER A 884 -1.83 -9.35 3.02
CA SER A 884 -3.14 -8.83 3.39
C SER A 884 -3.90 -9.99 4.01
N PHE A 885 -3.96 -10.04 5.34
CA PHE A 885 -4.97 -10.87 5.99
C PHE A 885 -6.32 -10.17 5.80
N PRO A 886 -7.30 -10.78 5.14
CA PRO A 886 -8.67 -10.34 5.36
C PRO A 886 -8.96 -10.58 6.85
N GLU A 887 -9.49 -9.57 7.55
CA GLU A 887 -9.89 -9.64 8.97
C GLU A 887 -10.85 -10.80 9.30
N ASN A 888 -11.35 -11.50 8.28
CA ASN A 888 -12.33 -12.58 8.40
C ASN A 888 -11.78 -14.01 8.32
N LEU A 889 -10.47 -14.24 8.42
CA LEU A 889 -9.95 -15.62 8.56
C LEU A 889 -9.67 -15.96 10.03
N ILE A 890 -10.80 -16.11 10.73
CA ILE A 890 -11.01 -16.81 11.99
C ILE A 890 -10.43 -16.09 13.22
N LYS A 891 -11.33 -15.55 14.05
CA LYS A 891 -11.02 -15.01 15.39
C LYS A 891 -10.45 -16.14 16.27
N GLU A 892 -9.55 -15.78 17.19
CA GLU A 892 -8.92 -16.74 18.12
C GLU A 892 -9.95 -17.59 18.89
N SER A 893 -11.12 -17.01 19.17
CA SER A 893 -12.26 -17.64 19.84
C SER A 893 -12.80 -18.89 19.13
N ASN A 894 -12.61 -19.02 17.82
CA ASN A 894 -13.17 -20.12 17.04
C ASN A 894 -12.22 -21.33 16.96
N TRP A 895 -11.00 -21.20 17.49
CA TRP A 895 -10.06 -22.31 17.63
C TRP A 895 -10.32 -23.04 18.95
N LEU A 896 -11.32 -23.91 18.94
CA LEU A 896 -11.65 -24.79 20.07
C LEU A 896 -10.43 -25.64 20.49
N PRO A 897 -10.32 -26.03 21.77
CA PRO A 897 -9.21 -26.85 22.27
C PRO A 897 -8.98 -28.11 21.41
N GLU A 898 -10.04 -28.82 21.02
CA GLU A 898 -9.96 -30.04 20.21
C GLU A 898 -9.32 -29.80 18.83
N ILE A 899 -9.67 -28.68 18.17
CA ILE A 899 -9.13 -28.28 16.87
C ILE A 899 -7.65 -27.91 17.00
N LYS A 900 -7.29 -27.24 18.11
CA LYS A 900 -5.89 -26.91 18.41
C LYS A 900 -5.09 -28.19 18.62
N ASP A 901 -5.55 -29.09 19.48
CA ASP A 901 -4.85 -30.34 19.80
C ASP A 901 -4.67 -31.22 18.56
N ARG A 902 -5.70 -31.31 17.72
CA ARG A 902 -5.60 -32.00 16.42
C ARG A 902 -4.62 -31.32 15.47
N LEU A 903 -4.58 -29.98 15.42
CA LEU A 903 -3.57 -29.25 14.65
C LEU A 903 -2.15 -29.55 15.16
N PHE A 904 -1.95 -29.59 16.48
CA PHE A 904 -0.67 -29.97 17.09
C PHE A 904 -0.29 -31.40 16.70
N GLU A 905 -1.20 -32.36 16.80
CA GLU A 905 -0.97 -33.74 16.37
C GLU A 905 -0.60 -33.81 14.88
N LEU A 906 -1.38 -33.18 14.00
CA LEU A 906 -1.16 -33.19 12.56
C LEU A 906 0.18 -32.55 12.15
N ARG A 907 0.71 -31.58 12.91
CA ARG A 907 2.00 -30.93 12.65
C ARG A 907 3.19 -31.62 13.31
N HIS A 908 2.99 -32.34 14.43
CA HIS A 908 4.04 -33.04 15.15
C HIS A 908 4.21 -34.51 14.75
N LYS A 909 3.15 -35.15 14.26
CA LYS A 909 3.11 -36.59 13.97
C LYS A 909 3.12 -36.90 12.47
N TYR A 910 2.67 -35.97 11.61
CA TYR A 910 2.58 -36.18 10.17
C TYR A 910 3.24 -35.06 9.34
N LEU A 911 3.87 -35.40 8.21
CA LEU A 911 4.36 -34.44 7.21
C LEU A 911 3.26 -34.11 6.20
N LYS A 912 2.15 -33.54 6.67
CA LYS A 912 1.08 -33.05 5.80
C LYS A 912 1.37 -31.61 5.39
N THR A 913 1.20 -31.29 4.12
CA THR A 913 1.26 -29.90 3.65
C THR A 913 0.19 -29.08 4.36
N ASN A 914 0.41 -27.77 4.53
CA ASN A 914 -0.62 -26.89 5.13
C ASN A 914 -1.97 -27.01 4.38
N SER A 915 -1.97 -27.32 3.08
CA SER A 915 -3.20 -27.56 2.31
C SER A 915 -3.94 -28.83 2.75
N GLN A 916 -3.23 -29.92 2.97
CA GLN A 916 -3.80 -31.18 3.44
C GLN A 916 -4.32 -31.08 4.88
N ILE A 917 -3.60 -30.33 5.75
CA ILE A 917 -4.08 -30.06 7.11
C ILE A 917 -5.38 -29.26 7.07
N CYS A 918 -5.48 -28.24 6.22
CA CYS A 918 -6.71 -27.49 6.01
C CYS A 918 -7.88 -28.38 5.56
N GLU A 919 -7.65 -29.33 4.65
CA GLU A 919 -8.68 -30.27 4.20
C GLU A 919 -9.15 -31.23 5.30
N ILE A 920 -8.23 -31.70 6.14
CA ILE A 920 -8.56 -32.60 7.25
C ILE A 920 -9.33 -31.86 8.33
N LEU A 921 -8.89 -30.66 8.73
CA LEU A 921 -9.63 -29.85 9.69
C LEU A 921 -11.03 -29.49 9.17
N LYS A 922 -11.17 -29.28 7.85
CA LYS A 922 -12.47 -29.08 7.20
C LYS A 922 -13.32 -30.36 7.23
N LYS A 923 -12.73 -31.54 7.04
CA LYS A 923 -13.48 -32.82 7.01
C LYS A 923 -13.87 -33.29 8.42
N GLU A 924 -12.98 -33.17 9.39
CA GLU A 924 -13.17 -33.68 10.75
C GLU A 924 -13.97 -32.70 11.64
N PHE A 925 -13.79 -31.39 11.49
CA PHE A 925 -14.38 -30.37 12.38
C PHE A 925 -15.23 -29.32 11.64
N ASN A 926 -15.51 -29.52 10.35
CA ASN A 926 -16.12 -28.50 9.47
C ASN A 926 -15.38 -27.14 9.50
N PHE A 927 -14.08 -27.16 9.85
CA PHE A 927 -13.29 -25.96 10.11
C PHE A 927 -12.49 -25.55 8.86
N SER A 928 -13.02 -24.57 8.12
CA SER A 928 -12.42 -24.10 6.86
C SER A 928 -11.42 -22.97 7.08
N VAL A 929 -10.13 -23.29 7.03
CA VAL A 929 -9.02 -22.33 7.14
C VAL A 929 -8.12 -22.41 5.90
N ASN A 930 -7.56 -21.29 5.44
CA ASN A 930 -6.63 -21.32 4.31
C ASN A 930 -5.17 -21.58 4.74
N PRO A 931 -4.30 -22.11 3.86
CA PRO A 931 -2.94 -22.51 4.25
C PRO A 931 -2.06 -21.40 4.84
N PRO A 932 -2.11 -20.13 4.35
CA PRO A 932 -1.37 -19.02 4.96
C PRO A 932 -1.88 -18.63 6.36
N ALA A 933 -3.19 -18.62 6.59
CA ALA A 933 -3.77 -18.33 7.90
C ALA A 933 -3.48 -19.46 8.91
N LEU A 934 -3.53 -20.72 8.47
CA LEU A 934 -3.13 -21.87 9.27
C LEU A 934 -1.68 -21.74 9.75
N GLN A 935 -0.77 -21.29 8.87
CA GLN A 935 0.64 -21.09 9.21
C GLN A 935 0.84 -19.93 10.19
N PHE A 936 0.09 -18.84 10.01
CA PHE A 936 0.09 -17.70 10.94
C PHE A 936 -0.38 -18.11 12.34
N TRP A 937 -1.53 -18.78 12.43
CA TRP A 937 -2.12 -19.22 13.69
C TRP A 937 -1.29 -20.31 14.37
N ALA A 938 -0.75 -21.29 13.63
CA ALA A 938 0.17 -22.28 14.19
C ALA A 938 1.40 -21.63 14.82
N LYS A 939 1.94 -20.56 14.22
CA LYS A 939 3.04 -19.78 14.81
C LYS A 939 2.60 -19.05 16.08
N LYS A 940 1.39 -18.49 16.08
CA LYS A 940 0.81 -17.78 17.23
C LYS A 940 0.50 -18.73 18.41
N PHE A 941 0.04 -19.94 18.14
CA PHE A 941 -0.17 -21.00 19.14
C PHE A 941 1.13 -21.68 19.58
N ASN A 942 2.29 -21.25 19.08
CA ASN A 942 3.60 -21.88 19.32
C ASN A 942 3.67 -23.36 18.89
N CYS A 943 2.83 -23.77 17.94
CA CYS A 943 2.84 -25.08 17.28
C CYS A 943 3.89 -25.09 16.16
N LYS A 944 5.17 -25.17 16.54
CA LYS A 944 6.29 -25.32 15.59
C LYS A 944 6.37 -26.78 15.16
N GLY A 945 6.17 -27.06 13.87
CA GLY A 945 6.49 -28.39 13.33
C GLY A 945 7.95 -28.75 13.61
N LYS A 946 8.24 -30.03 13.85
CA LYS A 946 9.62 -30.51 14.07
C LYS A 946 10.53 -30.15 12.90
N ASN A 947 11.81 -29.90 13.18
CA ASN A 947 12.76 -29.46 12.15
C ASN A 947 12.94 -30.59 11.12
N LYS A 948 12.99 -30.25 9.83
CA LYS A 948 13.18 -31.22 8.74
C LYS A 948 14.44 -32.08 8.95
N GLN A 949 15.47 -31.51 9.57
CA GLN A 949 16.71 -32.21 9.92
C GLN A 949 16.50 -33.30 10.99
N GLU A 950 15.67 -33.05 12.01
CA GLU A 950 15.40 -34.00 13.11
C GLU A 950 14.61 -35.23 12.63
N TRP A 951 13.68 -35.03 11.69
CA TRP A 951 12.93 -36.14 11.08
C TRP A 951 13.83 -37.03 10.22
N MET A 952 14.71 -36.43 9.41
CA MET A 952 15.65 -37.20 8.58
C MET A 952 16.57 -38.04 9.46
N THR A 953 17.11 -37.48 10.54
CA THR A 953 17.97 -38.24 11.48
C THR A 953 17.21 -39.34 12.23
N LYS A 954 15.91 -39.15 12.51
CA LYS A 954 15.10 -40.14 13.25
C LYS A 954 14.63 -41.33 12.41
N TYR A 955 14.24 -41.11 11.15
CA TYR A 955 13.61 -42.14 10.30
C TYR A 955 14.47 -42.58 9.10
N LEU A 956 15.53 -41.83 8.79
CA LEU A 956 16.49 -42.15 7.74
C LEU A 956 17.89 -42.22 8.35
N THR A 957 18.11 -43.18 9.25
CA THR A 957 19.41 -43.37 9.89
C THR A 957 20.48 -43.75 8.88
N LYS A 958 21.75 -43.46 9.20
CA LYS A 958 22.90 -43.75 8.33
C LYS A 958 22.91 -45.24 7.92
N ASP A 959 22.62 -46.14 8.85
CA ASP A 959 22.63 -47.59 8.62
C ASP A 959 21.52 -48.06 7.68
N LEU A 960 20.33 -47.46 7.81
CA LEU A 960 19.21 -47.76 6.92
C LEU A 960 19.49 -47.29 5.48
N ILE A 961 20.15 -46.13 5.33
CA ILE A 961 20.55 -45.61 4.01
C ILE A 961 21.60 -46.54 3.36
N ILE A 962 22.57 -47.02 4.14
CA ILE A 962 23.59 -47.96 3.66
C ILE A 962 22.93 -49.26 3.19
N LYS A 963 22.02 -49.83 4.01
CA LYS A 963 21.27 -51.04 3.66
C LYS A 963 20.42 -50.88 2.39
N LEU A 964 19.68 -49.78 2.28
CA LEU A 964 18.84 -49.52 1.10
C LEU A 964 19.69 -49.28 -0.16
N ARG A 965 20.88 -48.67 -0.03
CA ARG A 965 21.85 -48.53 -1.14
C ARG A 965 22.46 -49.86 -1.56
N SER A 966 22.84 -50.74 -0.63
CA SER A 966 23.37 -52.07 -0.96
C SER A 966 22.34 -52.93 -1.69
N GLU A 967 21.06 -52.74 -1.38
CA GLU A 967 19.92 -53.36 -2.08
C GLU A 967 19.55 -52.65 -3.41
N LYS A 968 20.36 -51.69 -3.89
CA LYS A 968 20.17 -50.92 -5.15
C LYS A 968 18.85 -50.14 -5.25
N TYR A 969 18.23 -49.73 -4.14
CA TYR A 969 17.04 -48.88 -4.18
C TYR A 969 17.36 -47.51 -4.77
N ARG A 970 16.58 -47.06 -5.76
CA ARG A 970 16.68 -45.68 -6.26
C ARG A 970 16.10 -44.71 -5.22
N ILE A 971 16.50 -43.44 -5.29
CA ILE A 971 16.00 -42.39 -4.36
C ILE A 971 14.46 -42.29 -4.38
N ILE A 972 13.84 -42.54 -5.53
CA ILE A 972 12.37 -42.60 -5.69
C ILE A 972 11.78 -43.79 -4.93
N ASP A 973 12.48 -44.93 -4.92
CA ASP A 973 12.04 -46.15 -4.24
C ASP A 973 12.23 -46.02 -2.72
N ILE A 974 13.28 -45.33 -2.26
CA ILE A 974 13.47 -44.95 -0.84
C ILE A 974 12.34 -44.03 -0.38
N THR A 975 11.93 -43.07 -1.22
CA THR A 975 10.80 -42.17 -0.93
C THR A 975 9.52 -42.98 -0.68
N LYS A 976 9.22 -43.93 -1.57
CA LYS A 976 8.06 -44.83 -1.45
C LYS A 976 8.18 -45.77 -0.26
N TYR A 977 9.38 -46.26 0.06
CA TYR A 977 9.62 -47.12 1.21
C TYR A 977 9.30 -46.42 2.54
N ILE A 978 9.76 -45.19 2.72
CA ILE A 978 9.48 -44.39 3.92
C ILE A 978 7.98 -44.08 4.02
N GLU A 979 7.36 -43.73 2.90
CA GLU A 979 5.93 -43.47 2.82
C GLU A 979 5.12 -44.71 3.23
N LYS A 980 5.49 -45.90 2.73
CA LYS A 980 4.81 -47.16 3.04
C LYS A 980 5.05 -47.61 4.49
N LYS A 981 6.28 -47.51 4.99
CA LYS A 981 6.67 -48.06 6.31
C LYS A 981 6.29 -47.15 7.47
N TYR A 982 6.40 -45.84 7.29
CA TYR A 982 6.22 -44.87 8.37
C TYR A 982 5.06 -43.89 8.13
N GLY A 983 4.40 -43.93 6.97
CA GLY A 983 3.30 -43.03 6.63
C GLY A 983 3.74 -41.59 6.37
N ILE A 984 5.02 -41.40 6.02
CA ILE A 984 5.66 -40.09 5.91
C ILE A 984 6.16 -39.86 4.49
N TYR A 985 5.69 -38.79 3.86
CA TYR A 985 6.21 -38.37 2.56
C TYR A 985 7.41 -37.44 2.71
N ILE A 986 8.54 -37.83 2.13
CA ILE A 986 9.76 -37.00 2.06
C ILE A 986 10.14 -36.87 0.58
N SER A 987 10.21 -35.65 0.06
CA SER A 987 10.56 -35.44 -1.35
C SER A 987 11.95 -36.00 -1.69
N SER A 988 12.10 -36.56 -2.89
CA SER A 988 13.36 -37.10 -3.42
C SER A 988 14.55 -36.15 -3.31
N ASP A 989 14.33 -34.84 -3.48
CA ASP A 989 15.38 -33.81 -3.40
C ASP A 989 15.96 -33.69 -1.98
N LEU A 990 15.11 -33.81 -0.96
CA LEU A 990 15.53 -33.75 0.45
C LEU A 990 16.29 -35.00 0.86
N ILE A 991 15.87 -36.18 0.39
CA ILE A 991 16.60 -37.44 0.58
C ILE A 991 17.98 -37.34 -0.07
N SER A 992 18.05 -36.84 -1.30
CA SER A 992 19.31 -36.65 -2.04
C SER A 992 20.28 -35.73 -1.31
N LEU A 993 19.79 -34.59 -0.80
CA LEU A 993 20.60 -33.64 -0.04
C LEU A 993 21.08 -34.23 1.30
N HIS A 994 20.26 -35.03 1.97
CA HIS A 994 20.64 -35.67 3.23
C HIS A 994 21.70 -36.77 3.03
N ILE A 995 21.54 -37.60 1.99
CA ILE A 995 22.55 -38.61 1.61
C ILE A 995 23.88 -37.93 1.27
N LYS A 996 23.87 -36.86 0.47
CA LYS A 996 25.07 -36.05 0.17
C LYS A 996 25.73 -35.49 1.44
N LYS A 997 24.93 -35.01 2.40
CA LYS A 997 25.43 -34.41 3.63
C LYS A 997 26.04 -35.44 4.59
N LEU A 998 25.64 -36.71 4.50
CA LEU A 998 26.19 -37.80 5.31
C LEU A 998 27.53 -38.35 4.78
N ASN A 999 28.08 -37.81 3.68
CA ASN A 999 29.35 -38.22 3.07
C ASN A 999 29.45 -39.74 2.85
N LEU A 1000 28.33 -40.38 2.56
CA LEU A 1000 28.31 -41.78 2.12
C LEU A 1000 28.67 -41.78 0.62
N GLN A 1001 29.88 -42.25 0.28
CA GLN A 1001 30.27 -42.49 -1.11
C GLN A 1001 29.23 -43.41 -1.78
#